data_AF-A0A8I0BVK9-F1
#
_entry.id   AF-A0A8I0BVK9-F1
#
_cell.length_a   1.000
_cell.length_b   1.000
_cell.length_c   1.000
_cell.angle_alpha   90.00
_cell.angle_beta   90.00
_cell.angle_gamma   90.00
#
_symmetry.space_group_name_H-M   'P 1'
#
loop_
_entity.id
_entity.type
_entity.pdbx_description
1 polymer ?
#
loop_
_entity_poly.entity_id
_entity_poly.type
_entity_poly.pdbx_seq_one_letter_code
_entity_poly.pdbx_strand_id
1 'polypeptide(L)'
;MIRIHSRPDLDEAVALEAVREHYGLDGTLTPLPGYRDRNFLLEVEGGVRYVVKVSCPDQPQTILEFENRMIERLAEDTNGLVPGLVAARSGSTLVEHVDPAGSTHRLRILHFLPGTVLATVRPRSEALMLDIGRRMADLASALGAIPDHPPARIDLDWALGPAGDVMERGLALLEGEERALIERVISSFRAKEPEFLGLGSQMIHGDVNDHNVLVSLTEGEEYRVAGIIDLGDAHSAPRAFDLAIAIAYSILGTPDPFAAAAALTRGYHGTLPLLEQEVDVTMSLVRARLGQSVCIAAWRRKEGNADEYHLVSEQPAWQMLRTLDSVPEAIATGILRDACGLDACRRSAPLRTWLAMQEVIPVMEQPTDEGAIGVLDLSVGSPDLTGRDTDDTDDFTARVFARMHEQGITLGIGRFLEPRAFYLTDAFAGREGDPRERRTIHLGIDLFEQPGALVRAPLAGHVKSVRDNDTRLDYGPTVILEHEGPAGPFWTLYGHLQRASVANLDPGDPVEAGQTIARVGPYPENGDWPPHLHFQIMTDLLDFEGEFPGVALPRERSVWASFSPDPNLMLRLPGETTYVETIGLEQRRKDVLGPNLSLSYDEPIHVVRGRGAYLYDSLGREYLDGVNNVAHVGHEHPAVVRAGRRQMGVLNTNTRYLHTAILQYAERLSALFPEALSVCFLVNSGSEANELALRLARAHTGGEAVVSLEGGYHGSTQACIDVSHYKFAGQGSAGAPPWVAAANMPDVFRHVCS
;
A
#
# COMPACT_ATOMS: atom_id res chain seq x y z
N MET A 1 10.14 35.76 17.34
CA MET A 1 11.51 35.36 17.71
C MET A 1 11.32 34.10 18.52
N ILE A 2 11.77 32.93 18.04
CA ILE A 2 11.62 31.69 18.80
C ILE A 2 12.46 31.87 20.06
N ARG A 3 11.84 31.72 21.24
CA ARG A 3 12.54 31.97 22.50
C ARG A 3 13.44 30.79 22.81
N ILE A 4 14.75 31.03 22.85
CA ILE A 4 15.72 30.07 23.35
C ILE A 4 15.65 30.15 24.88
N HIS A 5 15.09 29.11 25.50
CA HIS A 5 14.99 29.04 26.95
C HIS A 5 16.35 28.63 27.56
N SER A 6 16.66 29.16 28.75
CA SER A 6 17.80 28.68 29.52
C SER A 6 17.50 27.28 30.04
N ARG A 7 18.21 26.28 29.51
CA ARG A 7 18.15 24.91 30.02
C ARG A 7 18.69 24.89 31.46
N PRO A 8 18.11 24.11 32.39
CA PRO A 8 18.62 24.02 33.76
C PRO A 8 20.09 23.59 33.78
N ASP A 9 20.93 24.37 34.47
CA ASP A 9 22.33 24.04 34.71
C ASP A 9 22.44 23.23 36.00
N LEU A 10 22.07 21.95 35.91
CA LEU A 10 22.17 20.99 37.02
C LEU A 10 22.99 19.78 36.55
N ASP A 11 24.11 19.49 37.22
CA ASP A 11 24.91 18.31 36.92
C ASP A 11 24.30 17.02 37.50
N GLU A 12 24.82 15.87 37.09
CA GLU A 12 24.32 14.55 37.50
C GLU A 12 24.47 14.30 39.01
N ALA A 13 25.52 14.84 39.63
CA ALA A 13 25.78 14.60 41.04
C ALA A 13 24.76 15.33 41.91
N VAL A 14 24.46 16.59 41.59
CA VAL A 14 23.45 17.38 42.29
C VAL A 14 22.04 16.86 42.00
N ALA A 15 21.76 16.43 40.76
CA ALA A 15 20.49 15.80 40.44
C ALA A 15 20.27 14.50 41.25
N LEU A 16 21.31 13.68 41.44
CA LEU A 16 21.23 12.45 42.24
C LEU A 16 21.04 12.76 43.74
N GLU A 17 21.67 13.82 44.25
CA GLU A 17 21.44 14.29 45.63
C GLU A 17 19.97 14.67 45.85
N ALA A 18 19.39 15.46 44.95
CA ALA A 18 17.97 15.82 44.98
C ALA A 18 17.05 14.58 44.94
N VAL A 19 17.37 13.59 44.11
CA VAL A 19 16.63 12.33 44.02
C VAL A 19 16.69 11.54 45.34
N ARG A 20 17.88 11.44 45.96
CA ARG A 20 18.06 10.75 47.25
C ARG A 20 17.29 11.44 48.37
N GLU A 21 17.37 12.76 48.43
CA GLU A 21 16.72 13.58 49.44
C GLU A 21 15.20 13.47 49.34
N HIS A 22 14.63 13.77 48.17
CA HIS A 22 13.18 13.94 48.03
C HIS A 22 12.44 12.63 47.73
N TYR A 23 13.06 11.68 47.03
CA TYR A 23 12.41 10.42 46.59
C TYR A 23 12.96 9.19 47.30
N GLY A 24 14.15 9.28 47.90
CA GLY A 24 14.76 8.14 48.59
C GLY A 24 15.26 7.05 47.66
N LEU A 25 15.43 7.38 46.38
CA LEU A 25 15.99 6.49 45.37
C LEU A 25 17.49 6.75 45.25
N ASP A 26 18.24 5.72 44.95
CA ASP A 26 19.68 5.80 44.71
C ASP A 26 20.06 4.89 43.53
N GLY A 27 21.08 5.29 42.76
CA GLY A 27 21.42 4.62 41.52
C GLY A 27 22.39 5.41 40.64
N THR A 28 22.44 5.03 39.37
CA THR A 28 23.23 5.72 38.35
C THR A 28 22.33 6.61 37.51
N LEU A 29 22.69 7.90 37.37
CA LEU A 29 22.05 8.80 36.41
C LEU A 29 22.82 8.81 35.10
N THR A 30 22.10 8.73 33.99
CA THR A 30 22.65 8.94 32.64
C THR A 30 21.83 10.03 31.94
N PRO A 31 22.46 11.06 31.34
CA PRO A 31 21.73 12.09 30.62
C PRO A 31 20.89 11.52 29.49
N LEU A 32 19.65 12.01 29.37
CA LEU A 32 18.78 11.76 28.24
C LEU A 32 18.64 13.03 27.40
N PRO A 33 18.35 12.90 26.08
CA PRO A 33 18.01 14.04 25.24
C PRO A 33 16.83 14.84 25.83
N GLY A 34 16.87 16.17 25.65
CA GLY A 34 15.82 17.06 26.13
C GLY A 34 16.07 18.49 25.70
N TYR A 35 15.01 19.18 25.26
CA TYR A 35 15.10 20.54 24.72
C TYR A 35 14.98 21.60 25.82
N ARG A 36 13.84 21.67 26.52
CA ARG A 36 13.59 22.65 27.59
C ARG A 36 14.04 22.16 28.95
N ASP A 37 13.77 20.88 29.21
CA ASP A 37 14.08 20.22 30.46
C ASP A 37 15.44 19.51 30.40
N ARG A 38 16.02 19.25 31.57
CA ARG A 38 17.15 18.33 31.69
C ARG A 38 16.64 16.98 32.18
N ASN A 39 16.76 15.99 31.31
CA ASN A 39 16.23 14.64 31.52
C ASN A 39 17.38 13.70 31.87
N PHE A 40 17.17 12.79 32.82
CA PHE A 40 18.12 11.74 33.16
C PHE A 40 17.40 10.39 33.28
N LEU A 41 18.05 9.32 32.82
CA LEU A 41 17.68 7.95 33.14
C LEU A 41 18.30 7.60 34.50
N LEU A 42 17.47 7.26 35.47
CA LEU A 42 17.90 6.71 36.76
C LEU A 42 17.77 5.19 36.73
N GLU A 43 18.89 4.49 36.86
CA GLU A 43 18.92 3.03 37.06
C GLU A 43 19.21 2.73 38.53
N VAL A 44 18.24 2.14 39.24
CA VAL A 44 18.38 1.75 40.65
C VAL A 44 18.78 0.27 40.78
N GLU A 45 19.25 -0.12 41.96
CA GLU A 45 19.62 -1.50 42.24
C GLU A 45 18.44 -2.47 41.97
N GLY A 46 18.72 -3.59 41.28
CA GLY A 46 17.69 -4.53 40.83
C GLY A 46 17.14 -4.25 39.41
N GLY A 47 17.67 -3.24 38.70
CA GLY A 47 17.37 -3.00 37.28
C GLY A 47 16.08 -2.22 37.02
N VAL A 48 15.46 -1.66 38.05
CA VAL A 48 14.31 -0.76 37.91
C VAL A 48 14.79 0.60 37.38
N ARG A 49 14.03 1.18 36.47
CA ARG A 49 14.38 2.41 35.76
C ARG A 49 13.34 3.51 35.97
N TYR A 50 13.81 4.75 36.04
CA TYR A 50 12.97 5.95 36.11
C TYR A 50 13.52 7.04 35.20
N VAL A 51 12.69 8.01 34.85
CA VAL A 51 13.10 9.25 34.17
C VAL A 51 12.99 10.40 35.16
N VAL A 52 14.13 11.03 35.47
CA VAL A 52 14.21 12.23 36.30
C VAL A 52 14.16 13.44 35.36
N LYS A 53 13.15 14.29 35.52
CA LYS A 53 13.01 15.54 34.75
C LYS A 53 13.25 16.74 35.66
N VAL A 54 14.22 17.57 35.29
CA VAL A 54 14.47 18.89 35.89
C VAL A 54 13.87 19.94 34.97
N SER A 55 12.86 20.65 35.48
CA SER A 55 12.06 21.58 34.68
C SER A 55 12.80 22.88 34.42
N CYS A 56 12.60 23.48 33.25
CA CYS A 56 13.10 24.81 32.91
C CYS A 56 12.73 25.86 34.00
N PRO A 57 13.67 26.73 34.45
CA PRO A 57 13.39 27.74 35.47
C PRO A 57 12.28 28.73 35.06
N ASP A 58 12.16 29.03 33.78
CA ASP A 58 11.17 30.00 33.26
C ASP A 58 9.74 29.41 33.17
N GLN A 59 9.58 28.09 33.37
CA GLN A 59 8.28 27.45 33.26
C GLN A 59 7.40 27.84 34.46
N PRO A 60 6.15 28.34 34.27
CA PRO A 60 5.27 28.64 35.39
C PRO A 60 4.92 27.38 36.19
N GLN A 61 4.96 27.46 37.52
CA GLN A 61 4.64 26.33 38.40
C GLN A 61 3.24 25.76 38.15
N THR A 62 2.27 26.62 37.88
CA THR A 62 0.89 26.21 37.55
C THR A 62 0.78 25.34 36.30
N ILE A 63 1.69 25.50 35.33
CA ILE A 63 1.74 24.61 34.15
C ILE A 63 2.30 23.25 34.52
N LEU A 64 3.34 23.20 35.36
CA LEU A 64 3.96 21.94 35.81
C LEU A 64 2.98 21.13 36.68
N GLU A 65 2.25 21.80 37.57
CA GLU A 65 1.20 21.17 38.37
C GLU A 65 0.05 20.67 37.50
N PHE A 66 -0.35 21.42 36.47
CA PHE A 66 -1.34 20.98 35.50
C PHE A 66 -0.86 19.73 34.75
N GLU A 67 0.36 19.74 34.23
CA GLU A 67 0.96 18.63 33.50
C GLU A 67 1.03 17.36 34.37
N ASN A 68 1.44 17.48 35.63
CA ASN A 68 1.48 16.35 36.56
C ASN A 68 0.09 15.74 36.81
N ARG A 69 -0.94 16.56 37.08
CA ARG A 69 -2.32 16.07 37.26
C ARG A 69 -2.85 15.38 36.01
N MET A 70 -2.52 15.91 34.84
CA MET A 70 -2.88 15.30 33.55
C MET A 70 -2.17 13.95 33.37
N ILE A 71 -0.87 13.87 33.64
CA ILE A 71 -0.09 12.62 33.56
C ILE A 71 -0.65 11.54 34.49
N GLU A 72 -0.96 11.88 35.75
CA GLU A 72 -1.56 10.95 36.71
C GLU A 72 -2.86 10.35 36.17
N ARG A 73 -3.73 11.19 35.61
CA ARG A 73 -5.00 10.76 35.03
C ARG A 73 -4.81 9.90 33.79
N LEU A 74 -3.95 10.33 32.87
CA LEU A 74 -3.71 9.62 31.61
C LEU A 74 -3.06 8.25 31.84
N ALA A 75 -2.11 8.14 32.78
CA ALA A 75 -1.46 6.86 33.08
C ALA A 75 -2.47 5.81 33.57
N GLU A 76 -3.47 6.24 34.34
CA GLU A 76 -4.59 5.40 34.78
C GLU A 76 -5.55 5.09 33.61
N ASP A 77 -6.06 6.11 32.93
CA ASP A 77 -7.09 5.97 31.88
C ASP A 77 -6.59 5.23 30.63
N THR A 78 -5.28 5.26 30.35
CA THR A 78 -4.67 4.60 29.18
C THR A 78 -3.96 3.29 29.53
N ASN A 79 -4.14 2.77 30.77
CA ASN A 79 -3.52 1.54 31.25
C ASN A 79 -2.00 1.48 31.00
N GLY A 80 -1.30 2.58 31.32
CA GLY A 80 0.16 2.69 31.21
C GLY A 80 0.69 3.00 29.81
N LEU A 81 -0.13 3.45 28.85
CA LEU A 81 0.36 3.94 27.56
C LEU A 81 1.26 5.16 27.71
N VAL A 82 1.02 5.99 28.72
CA VAL A 82 1.89 7.12 29.09
C VAL A 82 2.60 6.84 30.43
N PRO A 83 3.76 7.44 30.69
CA PRO A 83 4.50 7.18 31.92
C PRO A 83 3.74 7.70 33.14
N GLY A 84 3.66 6.90 34.21
CA GLY A 84 3.12 7.33 35.50
C GLY A 84 4.11 8.18 36.32
N LEU A 85 3.61 9.00 37.24
CA LEU A 85 4.44 9.77 38.18
C LEU A 85 4.83 8.95 39.41
N VAL A 86 6.04 9.21 39.91
CA VAL A 86 6.51 8.70 41.20
C VAL A 86 6.31 9.78 42.27
N ALA A 87 5.64 9.44 43.37
CA ALA A 87 5.45 10.36 44.48
C ALA A 87 6.75 10.53 45.29
N ALA A 88 7.07 11.76 45.66
CA ALA A 88 8.15 12.07 46.61
C ALA A 88 7.79 11.57 48.03
N ARG A 89 8.77 11.53 48.93
CA ARG A 89 8.55 11.21 50.36
C ARG A 89 7.54 12.15 51.03
N SER A 90 7.39 13.37 50.52
CA SER A 90 6.40 14.36 50.98
C SER A 90 4.97 14.07 50.50
N GLY A 91 4.79 13.13 49.56
CA GLY A 91 3.53 12.88 48.85
C GLY A 91 3.30 13.80 47.64
N SER A 92 4.15 14.80 47.40
CA SER A 92 4.08 15.66 46.21
C SER A 92 4.67 14.98 44.97
N THR A 93 4.17 15.29 43.79
CA THR A 93 4.75 14.84 42.50
C THR A 93 5.66 15.88 41.85
N LEU A 94 5.74 17.09 42.41
CA LEU A 94 6.68 18.14 42.03
C LEU A 94 7.42 18.63 43.29
N VAL A 95 8.76 18.66 43.25
CA VAL A 95 9.59 19.09 44.38
C VAL A 95 10.56 20.19 43.97
N GLU A 96 10.87 21.07 44.91
CA GLU A 96 11.90 22.10 44.76
C GLU A 96 13.17 21.65 45.50
N HIS A 97 14.31 21.78 44.83
CA HIS A 97 15.63 21.49 45.38
C HIS A 97 16.54 22.71 45.16
N VAL A 98 17.28 23.11 46.19
CA VAL A 98 18.22 24.23 46.11
C VAL A 98 19.62 23.66 45.97
N ASP A 99 20.29 23.94 44.85
CA ASP A 99 21.64 23.45 44.61
C ASP A 99 22.69 24.14 45.52
N PRO A 100 23.94 23.62 45.58
CA PRO A 100 25.00 24.25 46.37
C PRO A 100 25.36 25.69 45.96
N ALA A 101 24.98 26.12 44.75
CA ALA A 101 25.15 27.49 44.26
C ALA A 101 23.99 28.42 44.66
N GLY A 102 22.94 27.89 45.29
CA GLY A 102 21.76 28.62 45.74
C GLY A 102 20.65 28.76 44.68
N SER A 103 20.74 28.04 43.57
CA SER A 103 19.71 28.06 42.52
C SER A 103 18.61 27.04 42.83
N THR A 104 17.35 27.44 42.66
CA THR A 104 16.20 26.55 42.86
C THR A 104 15.87 25.79 41.58
N HIS A 105 15.82 24.47 41.67
CA HIS A 105 15.45 23.55 40.61
C HIS A 105 14.14 22.86 40.95
N ARG A 106 13.27 22.65 39.96
CA ARG A 106 12.00 21.93 40.12
C ARG A 106 12.09 20.57 39.45
N LEU A 107 11.92 19.50 40.23
CA LEU A 107 12.13 18.13 39.79
C LEU A 107 10.86 17.30 39.91
N ARG A 108 10.72 16.34 38.99
CA ARG A 108 9.72 15.27 39.00
C ARG A 108 10.34 13.97 38.50
N ILE A 109 9.80 12.84 38.95
CA ILE A 109 10.24 11.50 38.52
C ILE A 109 9.07 10.76 37.87
N LEU A 110 9.33 10.18 36.70
CA LEU A 110 8.39 9.37 35.93
C LEU A 110 8.84 7.91 35.92
N HIS A 111 7.89 6.97 35.87
CA HIS A 111 8.16 5.58 35.56
C HIS A 111 8.76 5.45 34.16
N PHE A 112 9.81 4.64 34.02
CA PHE A 112 10.39 4.36 32.71
C PHE A 112 9.51 3.38 31.94
N LEU A 113 9.14 3.75 30.70
CA LEU A 113 8.45 2.84 29.79
C LEU A 113 9.48 2.05 28.95
N PRO A 114 9.47 0.71 28.99
CA PRO A 114 10.38 -0.09 28.18
C PRO A 114 9.99 0.00 26.70
N GLY A 115 10.99 0.17 25.84
CA GLY A 115 10.77 0.19 24.40
C GLY A 115 11.94 0.84 23.66
N THR A 116 11.86 0.78 22.34
CA THR A 116 12.76 1.49 21.43
C THR A 116 11.95 2.58 20.71
N VAL A 117 12.57 3.73 20.43
CA VAL A 117 11.89 4.81 19.70
C VAL A 117 11.54 4.39 18.27
N LEU A 118 10.36 4.79 17.78
CA LEU A 118 9.90 4.49 16.42
C LEU A 118 10.87 5.00 15.34
N ALA A 119 11.60 6.09 15.62
CA ALA A 119 12.63 6.65 14.76
C ALA A 119 13.67 5.62 14.29
N THR A 120 14.05 4.65 15.13
CA THR A 120 15.08 3.65 14.81
C THR A 120 14.54 2.33 14.25
N VAL A 121 13.22 2.17 14.15
CA VAL A 121 12.59 0.92 13.67
C VAL A 121 12.43 0.94 12.16
N ARG A 122 12.99 -0.06 11.48
CA ARG A 122 12.81 -0.31 10.05
C ARG A 122 12.76 -1.83 9.79
N PRO A 123 11.87 -2.31 8.88
CA PRO A 123 10.79 -1.58 8.24
C PRO A 123 9.65 -1.26 9.23
N ARG A 124 8.86 -0.22 8.94
CA ARG A 124 7.60 0.06 9.65
C ARG A 124 6.47 -0.65 8.89
N SER A 125 5.98 -1.76 9.44
CA SER A 125 4.96 -2.60 8.79
C SER A 125 3.56 -1.98 8.83
N GLU A 126 2.66 -2.41 7.94
CA GLU A 126 1.26 -1.97 7.98
C GLU A 126 0.58 -2.27 9.33
N ALA A 127 0.87 -3.45 9.90
CA ALA A 127 0.38 -3.84 11.22
C ALA A 127 0.82 -2.87 12.33
N LEU A 128 2.08 -2.43 12.30
CA LEU A 128 2.58 -1.41 13.23
C LEU A 128 1.88 -0.06 13.02
N MET A 129 1.68 0.37 11.76
CA MET A 129 0.98 1.63 11.47
C MET A 129 -0.47 1.60 11.99
N LEU A 130 -1.18 0.48 11.79
CA LEU A 130 -2.53 0.26 12.35
C LEU A 130 -2.53 0.35 13.88
N ASP A 131 -1.54 -0.26 14.55
CA ASP A 131 -1.42 -0.23 16.01
C ASP A 131 -1.13 1.19 16.53
N ILE A 132 -0.23 1.94 15.87
CA ILE A 132 0.02 3.37 16.18
C ILE A 132 -1.28 4.16 16.13
N GLY A 133 -2.07 3.99 15.06
CA GLY A 133 -3.36 4.65 14.92
C GLY A 133 -4.31 4.35 16.08
N ARG A 134 -4.44 3.07 16.45
CA ARG A 134 -5.30 2.63 17.57
C ARG A 134 -4.87 3.23 18.90
N ARG A 135 -3.56 3.20 19.22
CA ARG A 135 -3.04 3.76 20.47
C ARG A 135 -3.13 5.28 20.51
N MET A 136 -3.00 5.94 19.38
CA MET A 136 -3.25 7.38 19.27
C MET A 136 -4.71 7.74 19.54
N ALA A 137 -5.65 6.93 19.09
CA ALA A 137 -7.07 7.10 19.41
C ALA A 137 -7.36 6.84 20.90
N ASP A 138 -6.72 5.83 21.53
CA ASP A 138 -6.81 5.60 22.98
C ASP A 138 -6.36 6.85 23.76
N LEU A 139 -5.19 7.40 23.39
CA LEU A 139 -4.65 8.62 24.00
C LEU A 139 -5.55 9.84 23.75
N ALA A 140 -6.04 10.04 22.53
CA ALA A 140 -6.89 11.16 22.17
C ALA A 140 -8.24 11.12 22.93
N SER A 141 -8.78 9.93 23.17
CA SER A 141 -9.98 9.74 23.99
C SER A 141 -9.73 10.13 25.44
N ALA A 142 -8.60 9.70 26.02
CA ALA A 142 -8.25 10.04 27.39
C ALA A 142 -7.95 11.54 27.58
N LEU A 143 -7.24 12.15 26.63
CA LEU A 143 -6.99 13.59 26.61
C LEU A 143 -8.29 14.40 26.47
N GLY A 144 -9.23 13.93 25.64
CA GLY A 144 -10.55 14.54 25.48
C GLY A 144 -11.40 14.55 26.76
N ALA A 145 -11.10 13.66 27.72
CA ALA A 145 -11.78 13.57 29.00
C ALA A 145 -11.19 14.49 30.09
N ILE A 146 -10.06 15.18 29.83
CA ILE A 146 -9.45 16.10 30.79
C ILE A 146 -10.36 17.34 30.94
N PRO A 147 -10.88 17.64 32.14
CA PRO A 147 -11.91 18.65 32.34
C PRO A 147 -11.36 20.09 32.35
N ASP A 148 -10.08 20.25 32.70
CA ASP A 148 -9.44 21.55 32.85
C ASP A 148 -8.72 21.95 31.55
N HIS A 149 -8.85 23.22 31.15
CA HIS A 149 -7.97 23.79 30.13
C HIS A 149 -6.62 24.16 30.74
N PRO A 150 -5.50 23.99 30.01
CA PRO A 150 -4.20 24.37 30.51
C PRO A 150 -4.16 25.90 30.66
N PRO A 151 -3.48 26.44 31.68
CA PRO A 151 -3.20 27.86 31.74
C PRO A 151 -2.51 28.32 30.44
N ALA A 152 -2.77 29.56 30.00
CA ALA A 152 -2.25 30.07 28.74
C ALA A 152 -0.72 29.89 28.65
N ARG A 153 -0.27 29.02 27.74
CA ARG A 153 1.15 28.81 27.46
C ARG A 153 1.64 29.95 26.58
N ILE A 154 2.73 30.58 27.01
CA ILE A 154 3.23 31.83 26.40
C ILE A 154 4.02 31.55 25.12
N ASP A 155 4.58 30.35 24.93
CA ASP A 155 5.46 30.02 23.80
C ASP A 155 5.26 28.55 23.34
N LEU A 156 4.71 28.36 22.14
CA LEU A 156 4.59 27.06 21.44
C LEU A 156 4.89 27.27 19.95
N ASP A 157 6.11 27.66 19.60
CA ASP A 157 6.51 27.93 18.21
C ASP A 157 6.36 26.70 17.29
N TRP A 158 6.25 25.51 17.88
CA TRP A 158 6.00 24.23 17.21
C TRP A 158 4.55 23.75 17.33
N ALA A 159 3.61 24.53 17.91
CA ALA A 159 2.20 24.20 17.77
C ALA A 159 1.80 24.28 16.29
N LEU A 160 0.90 23.39 15.86
CA LEU A 160 0.51 23.31 14.46
C LEU A 160 -0.43 24.45 14.03
N GLY A 161 -1.18 25.04 14.97
CA GLY A 161 -2.06 26.18 14.71
C GLY A 161 -1.35 27.36 14.03
N PRO A 162 -0.26 27.91 14.59
CA PRO A 162 0.51 29.00 13.98
C PRO A 162 1.49 28.56 12.88
N ALA A 163 1.39 27.32 12.35
CA ALA A 163 2.40 26.79 11.42
C ALA A 163 2.58 27.64 10.15
N GLY A 164 1.50 28.22 9.62
CA GLY A 164 1.58 29.15 8.48
C GLY A 164 2.52 30.32 8.75
N ASP A 165 2.35 31.00 9.89
CA ASP A 165 3.21 32.14 10.27
C ASP A 165 4.66 31.71 10.49
N VAL A 166 4.88 30.49 11.01
CA VAL A 166 6.22 29.92 11.25
C VAL A 166 6.92 29.66 9.91
N MET A 167 6.22 29.03 8.96
CA MET A 167 6.76 28.75 7.63
C MET A 167 7.04 30.04 6.85
N GLU A 168 6.15 31.04 6.91
CA GLU A 168 6.36 32.35 6.26
C GLU A 168 7.63 33.05 6.76
N ARG A 169 7.94 32.97 8.06
CA ARG A 169 9.21 33.48 8.60
C ARG A 169 10.42 32.68 8.10
N GLY A 170 10.24 31.37 7.93
CA GLY A 170 11.27 30.46 7.41
C GLY A 170 11.59 30.68 5.93
N LEU A 171 10.62 31.13 5.11
CA LEU A 171 10.80 31.35 3.66
C LEU A 171 11.99 32.25 3.32
N ALA A 172 12.30 33.23 4.16
CA ALA A 172 13.43 34.14 3.96
C ALA A 172 14.80 33.43 4.03
N LEU A 173 14.84 32.17 4.47
CA LEU A 173 16.03 31.37 4.68
C LEU A 173 16.16 30.22 3.66
N LEU A 174 15.18 30.07 2.78
CA LEU A 174 15.09 29.01 1.77
C LEU A 174 15.25 29.61 0.38
N GLU A 175 15.80 28.82 -0.55
CA GLU A 175 16.03 29.21 -1.94
C GLU A 175 15.55 28.12 -2.91
N GLY A 176 15.35 28.49 -4.18
CA GLY A 176 15.07 27.53 -5.26
C GLY A 176 13.83 26.66 -5.03
N GLU A 177 14.01 25.35 -5.23
CA GLU A 177 12.94 24.33 -5.15
C GLU A 177 12.33 24.24 -3.75
N GLU A 178 13.17 24.23 -2.70
CA GLU A 178 12.74 24.14 -1.30
C GLU A 178 11.82 25.30 -0.92
N ARG A 179 12.15 26.52 -1.37
CA ARG A 179 11.31 27.70 -1.16
C ARG A 179 9.95 27.55 -1.86
N ALA A 180 9.94 27.17 -3.13
CA ALA A 180 8.71 27.02 -3.91
C ALA A 180 7.80 25.93 -3.34
N LEU A 181 8.38 24.85 -2.82
CA LEU A 181 7.66 23.77 -2.15
C LEU A 181 6.96 24.28 -0.88
N ILE A 182 7.67 25.01 -0.01
CA ILE A 182 7.07 25.58 1.20
C ILE A 182 6.01 26.64 0.88
N GLU A 183 6.18 27.45 -0.19
CA GLU A 183 5.14 28.39 -0.65
C GLU A 183 3.84 27.67 -1.01
N ARG A 184 3.91 26.50 -1.70
CA ARG A 184 2.74 25.66 -1.98
C ARG A 184 2.12 25.08 -0.71
N VAL A 185 2.94 24.60 0.23
CA VAL A 185 2.46 24.07 1.53
C VAL A 185 1.74 25.15 2.33
N ILE A 186 2.28 26.38 2.39
CA ILE A 186 1.62 27.52 3.02
C ILE A 186 0.28 27.80 2.35
N SER A 187 0.25 27.88 1.01
CA SER A 187 -0.98 28.15 0.26
C SER A 187 -2.08 27.12 0.57
N SER A 188 -1.74 25.83 0.57
CA SER A 188 -2.66 24.74 0.92
C SER A 188 -3.15 24.84 2.38
N PHE A 189 -2.23 25.03 3.33
CA PHE A 189 -2.55 25.17 4.75
C PHE A 189 -3.51 26.35 5.01
N ARG A 190 -3.22 27.52 4.42
CA ARG A 190 -4.06 28.73 4.56
C ARG A 190 -5.45 28.55 3.94
N ALA A 191 -5.55 27.84 2.81
CA ALA A 191 -6.84 27.54 2.21
C ALA A 191 -7.75 26.70 3.13
N LYS A 192 -7.15 25.83 3.96
CA LYS A 192 -7.86 24.98 4.93
C LYS A 192 -8.05 25.58 6.32
N GLU A 193 -7.46 26.74 6.59
CA GLU A 193 -7.50 27.40 7.89
C GLU A 193 -8.93 27.65 8.42
N PRO A 194 -9.89 28.15 7.62
CA PRO A 194 -11.27 28.28 8.08
C PRO A 194 -11.92 26.94 8.48
N GLU A 195 -11.55 25.84 7.82
CA GLU A 195 -12.11 24.51 8.07
C GLU A 195 -11.60 23.93 9.39
N PHE A 196 -10.27 23.95 9.62
CA PHE A 196 -9.72 23.38 10.86
C PHE A 196 -9.91 24.29 12.07
N LEU A 197 -9.99 25.62 11.91
CA LEU A 197 -10.36 26.53 13.01
C LEU A 197 -11.83 26.39 13.42
N GLY A 198 -12.68 25.87 12.53
CA GLY A 198 -14.07 25.53 12.82
C GLY A 198 -14.27 24.20 13.56
N LEU A 199 -13.21 23.39 13.72
CA LEU A 199 -13.29 22.11 14.42
C LEU A 199 -13.36 22.30 15.95
N GLY A 200 -14.02 21.36 16.62
CA GLY A 200 -14.02 21.29 18.08
C GLY A 200 -12.60 21.10 18.62
N SER A 201 -12.27 21.80 19.71
CA SER A 201 -10.98 21.68 20.39
C SER A 201 -11.10 20.79 21.62
N GLN A 202 -10.04 20.04 21.91
CA GLN A 202 -9.85 19.28 23.14
C GLN A 202 -8.40 19.40 23.60
N MET A 203 -8.03 18.78 24.72
CA MET A 203 -6.60 18.58 25.01
C MET A 203 -5.99 17.64 23.97
N ILE A 204 -4.81 17.99 23.47
CA ILE A 204 -4.00 17.15 22.59
C ILE A 204 -2.59 17.00 23.18
N HIS A 205 -1.84 15.99 22.75
CA HIS A 205 -0.43 15.83 23.12
C HIS A 205 0.43 16.94 22.50
N GLY A 206 0.16 17.33 21.26
CA GLY A 206 0.80 18.45 20.57
C GLY A 206 2.17 18.16 19.96
N ASP A 207 2.74 16.96 20.17
CA ASP A 207 4.04 16.57 19.60
C ASP A 207 4.28 15.04 19.56
N VAL A 208 3.33 14.29 19.01
CA VAL A 208 3.49 12.83 18.82
C VAL A 208 4.40 12.53 17.62
N ASN A 209 5.67 12.85 17.75
CA ASN A 209 6.70 12.52 16.76
C ASN A 209 7.29 11.11 16.99
N ASP A 210 8.11 10.63 16.05
CA ASP A 210 8.65 9.27 16.07
C ASP A 210 9.77 9.03 17.12
N HIS A 211 10.20 10.07 17.84
CA HIS A 211 11.02 9.94 19.05
C HIS A 211 10.18 9.82 20.32
N ASN A 212 8.93 10.27 20.28
CA ASN A 212 7.98 10.22 21.40
C ASN A 212 7.07 8.99 21.39
N VAL A 213 7.13 8.17 20.34
CA VAL A 213 6.46 6.86 20.26
C VAL A 213 7.46 5.74 20.52
N LEU A 214 7.23 4.97 21.59
CA LEU A 214 8.01 3.79 21.95
C LEU A 214 7.31 2.53 21.42
N VAL A 215 8.11 1.62 20.87
CA VAL A 215 7.64 0.32 20.38
C VAL A 215 8.44 -0.82 20.99
N SER A 216 7.83 -2.00 21.07
CA SER A 216 8.43 -3.22 21.56
C SER A 216 8.16 -4.38 20.61
N LEU A 217 9.11 -5.30 20.49
CA LEU A 217 8.96 -6.51 19.70
C LEU A 217 8.14 -7.53 20.49
N THR A 218 7.09 -8.04 19.86
CA THR A 218 6.26 -9.11 20.43
C THR A 218 6.88 -10.49 20.16
N GLU A 219 6.37 -11.55 20.80
CA GLU A 219 6.84 -12.94 20.58
C GLU A 219 6.73 -13.40 19.11
N GLY A 220 5.84 -12.77 18.32
CA GLY A 220 5.69 -13.04 16.88
C GLY A 220 6.60 -12.22 15.96
N GLU A 221 7.66 -11.60 16.50
CA GLU A 221 8.60 -10.74 15.76
C GLU A 221 7.96 -9.49 15.11
N GLU A 222 6.79 -9.07 15.60
CA GLU A 222 6.13 -7.83 15.19
C GLU A 222 6.29 -6.73 16.23
N TYR A 223 6.58 -5.50 15.78
CA TYR A 223 6.59 -4.33 16.65
C TYR A 223 5.17 -3.85 16.97
N ARG A 224 4.95 -3.47 18.23
CA ARG A 224 3.74 -2.78 18.69
C ARG A 224 4.09 -1.60 19.58
N VAL A 225 3.19 -0.61 19.66
CA VAL A 225 3.35 0.55 20.53
C VAL A 225 3.34 0.10 21.99
N ALA A 226 4.43 0.43 22.68
CA ALA A 226 4.65 0.16 24.09
C ALA A 226 4.35 1.40 24.96
N GLY A 227 4.49 2.60 24.39
CA GLY A 227 4.25 3.84 25.13
C GLY A 227 4.34 5.09 24.27
N ILE A 228 3.72 6.17 24.76
CA ILE A 228 3.83 7.52 24.21
C ILE A 228 4.34 8.41 25.34
N ILE A 229 5.42 9.12 25.08
CA ILE A 229 6.15 9.92 26.07
C ILE A 229 6.16 11.40 25.71
N ASP A 230 6.53 12.22 26.70
CA ASP A 230 6.73 13.66 26.57
C ASP A 230 5.46 14.51 26.34
N LEU A 231 4.56 14.45 27.32
CA LEU A 231 3.35 15.29 27.41
C LEU A 231 3.64 16.77 27.75
N GLY A 232 4.90 17.18 27.64
CA GLY A 232 5.37 18.52 27.96
C GLY A 232 4.76 19.61 27.11
N ASP A 233 4.22 19.29 25.93
CA ASP A 233 3.63 20.22 24.96
C ASP A 233 2.11 20.13 24.81
N ALA A 234 1.46 19.40 25.72
CA ALA A 234 0.02 19.27 25.70
C ALA A 234 -0.69 20.63 25.80
N HIS A 235 -1.62 20.87 24.88
CA HIS A 235 -2.39 22.12 24.78
C HIS A 235 -3.76 21.88 24.15
N SER A 236 -4.62 22.90 24.15
CA SER A 236 -5.95 22.80 23.55
C SER A 236 -5.91 23.12 22.05
N ALA A 237 -6.35 22.18 21.22
CA ALA A 237 -6.45 22.32 19.77
C ALA A 237 -7.41 21.25 19.18
N PRO A 238 -7.75 21.31 17.88
CA PRO A 238 -8.45 20.22 17.22
C PRO A 238 -7.64 18.91 17.30
N ARG A 239 -8.30 17.80 17.64
CA ARG A 239 -7.62 16.48 17.75
C ARG A 239 -7.00 15.99 16.45
N ALA A 240 -7.49 16.48 15.30
CA ALA A 240 -6.88 16.24 13.99
C ALA A 240 -5.40 16.67 13.91
N PHE A 241 -4.96 17.60 14.77
CA PHE A 241 -3.57 18.04 14.82
C PHE A 241 -2.64 16.92 15.32
N ASP A 242 -3.02 16.20 16.38
CA ASP A 242 -2.24 15.05 16.87
C ASP A 242 -2.17 13.93 15.82
N LEU A 243 -3.28 13.67 15.13
CA LEU A 243 -3.31 12.71 14.03
C LEU A 243 -2.34 13.12 12.91
N ALA A 244 -2.37 14.38 12.49
CA ALA A 244 -1.49 14.90 11.45
C ALA A 244 -0.01 14.85 11.86
N ILE A 245 0.31 15.18 13.12
CA ILE A 245 1.67 15.10 13.65
C ILE A 245 2.14 13.64 13.67
N ALA A 246 1.32 12.72 14.20
CA ALA A 246 1.66 11.29 14.24
C ALA A 246 1.90 10.72 12.83
N ILE A 247 1.06 11.07 11.84
CA ILE A 247 1.26 10.67 10.45
C ILE A 247 2.57 11.25 9.91
N ALA A 248 2.79 12.56 10.03
CA ALA A 248 3.96 13.24 9.48
C ALA A 248 5.29 12.58 9.86
N TYR A 249 5.43 12.12 11.11
CA TYR A 249 6.66 11.46 11.57
C TYR A 249 6.65 9.94 11.36
N SER A 250 5.50 9.28 11.44
CA SER A 250 5.41 7.81 11.31
C SER A 250 5.63 7.33 9.87
N ILE A 251 5.34 8.16 8.86
CA ILE A 251 5.58 7.82 7.45
C ILE A 251 7.03 8.03 7.00
N LEU A 252 7.89 8.66 7.81
CA LEU A 252 9.28 8.94 7.42
C LEU A 252 10.06 7.66 7.12
N GLY A 253 10.56 7.54 5.88
CA GLY A 253 11.34 6.40 5.42
C GLY A 253 10.54 5.11 5.24
N THR A 254 9.21 5.18 5.13
CA THR A 254 8.41 4.05 4.66
C THR A 254 8.51 3.90 3.13
N PRO A 255 8.43 2.68 2.59
CA PRO A 255 8.46 2.47 1.14
C PRO A 255 7.27 3.11 0.40
N ASP A 256 6.10 3.13 1.04
CA ASP A 256 4.90 3.82 0.56
C ASP A 256 4.32 4.67 1.72
N PRO A 257 4.51 6.01 1.69
CA PRO A 257 4.01 6.89 2.74
C PRO A 257 2.48 7.03 2.74
N PHE A 258 1.83 6.86 1.59
CA PHE A 258 0.37 6.97 1.50
C PHE A 258 -0.32 5.74 2.09
N ALA A 259 0.19 4.54 1.79
CA ALA A 259 -0.29 3.31 2.40
C ALA A 259 -0.08 3.32 3.93
N ALA A 260 1.09 3.81 4.39
CA ALA A 260 1.38 3.96 5.81
C ALA A 260 0.44 4.96 6.50
N ALA A 261 0.18 6.13 5.88
CA ALA A 261 -0.76 7.12 6.39
C ALA A 261 -2.21 6.59 6.43
N ALA A 262 -2.62 5.83 5.41
CA ALA A 262 -3.92 5.17 5.34
C ALA A 262 -4.08 4.14 6.47
N ALA A 263 -3.08 3.30 6.70
CA ALA A 263 -3.10 2.29 7.75
C ALA A 263 -3.20 2.90 9.15
N LEU A 264 -2.43 3.96 9.44
CA LEU A 264 -2.53 4.70 10.70
C LEU A 264 -3.90 5.34 10.87
N THR A 265 -4.39 6.04 9.85
CA THR A 265 -5.72 6.67 9.87
C THR A 265 -6.83 5.65 10.09
N ARG A 266 -6.75 4.48 9.44
CA ARG A 266 -7.69 3.35 9.63
C ARG A 266 -7.67 2.83 11.06
N GLY A 267 -6.47 2.69 11.64
CA GLY A 267 -6.29 2.30 13.04
C GLY A 267 -6.93 3.29 14.00
N TYR A 268 -6.73 4.59 13.76
CA TYR A 268 -7.32 5.65 14.57
C TYR A 268 -8.84 5.66 14.45
N HIS A 269 -9.37 5.73 13.22
CA HIS A 269 -10.81 5.80 12.95
C HIS A 269 -11.57 4.59 13.49
N GLY A 270 -10.97 3.40 13.43
CA GLY A 270 -11.57 2.16 13.96
C GLY A 270 -11.72 2.14 15.48
N THR A 271 -10.91 2.90 16.21
CA THR A 271 -10.99 3.01 17.68
C THR A 271 -11.80 4.25 18.10
N LEU A 272 -11.52 5.40 17.48
CA LEU A 272 -12.17 6.68 17.77
C LEU A 272 -12.59 7.34 16.43
N PRO A 273 -13.84 7.17 15.99
CA PRO A 273 -14.29 7.64 14.68
C PRO A 273 -14.01 9.13 14.45
N LEU A 274 -13.38 9.42 13.31
CA LEU A 274 -13.11 10.76 12.82
C LEU A 274 -14.34 11.33 12.11
N LEU A 275 -14.57 12.62 12.27
CA LEU A 275 -15.53 13.37 11.45
C LEU A 275 -14.97 13.55 10.04
N GLU A 276 -15.84 13.61 9.04
CA GLU A 276 -15.40 13.87 7.67
C GLU A 276 -14.58 15.16 7.55
N GLN A 277 -14.96 16.21 8.28
CA GLN A 277 -14.22 17.48 8.31
C GLN A 277 -12.81 17.34 8.91
N GLU A 278 -12.60 16.42 9.85
CA GLU A 278 -11.28 16.17 10.43
C GLU A 278 -10.37 15.46 9.43
N VAL A 279 -10.90 14.45 8.72
CA VAL A 279 -10.14 13.70 7.70
C VAL A 279 -9.72 14.63 6.56
N ASP A 280 -10.61 15.51 6.13
CA ASP A 280 -10.39 16.41 4.99
C ASP A 280 -9.24 17.39 5.14
N VAL A 281 -8.96 17.83 6.37
CA VAL A 281 -7.85 18.76 6.66
C VAL A 281 -6.56 18.03 7.01
N THR A 282 -6.62 16.73 7.31
CA THR A 282 -5.51 16.00 7.90
C THR A 282 -4.28 16.00 7.00
N MET A 283 -4.41 15.79 5.69
CA MET A 283 -3.24 15.74 4.80
C MET A 283 -2.57 17.12 4.62
N SER A 284 -3.35 18.20 4.53
CA SER A 284 -2.82 19.57 4.49
C SER A 284 -2.08 19.89 5.80
N LEU A 285 -2.59 19.43 6.93
CA LEU A 285 -1.94 19.53 8.24
C LEU A 285 -0.65 18.68 8.34
N VAL A 286 -0.62 17.48 7.76
CA VAL A 286 0.59 16.64 7.68
C VAL A 286 1.70 17.37 6.91
N ARG A 287 1.37 17.89 5.72
CA ARG A 287 2.30 18.69 4.89
C ARG A 287 2.78 19.92 5.65
N ALA A 288 1.87 20.65 6.31
CA ALA A 288 2.21 21.81 7.12
C ALA A 288 3.12 21.48 8.31
N ARG A 289 2.93 20.33 8.98
CA ARG A 289 3.81 19.91 10.08
C ARG A 289 5.23 19.63 9.60
N LEU A 290 5.39 18.95 8.46
CA LEU A 290 6.70 18.72 7.85
C LEU A 290 7.34 20.04 7.38
N GLY A 291 6.56 20.91 6.73
CA GLY A 291 7.01 22.22 6.28
C GLY A 291 7.45 23.14 7.44
N GLN A 292 6.70 23.12 8.54
CA GLN A 292 7.05 23.81 9.78
C GLN A 292 8.39 23.28 10.33
N SER A 293 8.58 21.96 10.36
CA SER A 293 9.79 21.33 10.87
C SER A 293 11.05 21.76 10.12
N VAL A 294 11.02 21.72 8.77
CA VAL A 294 12.18 22.13 7.95
C VAL A 294 12.44 23.65 8.03
N CYS A 295 11.39 24.47 8.16
CA CYS A 295 11.54 25.92 8.36
C CYS A 295 12.18 26.26 9.71
N ILE A 296 11.79 25.54 10.78
CA ILE A 296 12.41 25.68 12.11
C ILE A 296 13.88 25.25 12.05
N ALA A 297 14.21 24.16 11.35
CA ALA A 297 15.58 23.71 11.16
C ALA A 297 16.44 24.76 10.44
N ALA A 298 15.93 25.37 9.36
CA ALA A 298 16.61 26.44 8.63
C ALA A 298 16.89 27.66 9.51
N TRP A 299 15.93 28.05 10.35
CA TRP A 299 16.08 29.17 11.28
C TRP A 299 17.16 28.91 12.33
N ARG A 300 17.17 27.72 12.95
CA ARG A 300 18.18 27.35 13.95
C ARG A 300 19.59 27.31 13.37
N ARG A 301 19.74 26.85 12.12
CA ARG A 301 21.03 26.87 11.41
C ARG A 301 21.58 28.30 11.31
N LYS A 302 20.73 29.28 11.00
CA LYS A 302 21.14 30.69 10.91
C LYS A 302 21.60 31.26 12.25
N GLU A 303 20.99 30.84 13.35
CA GLU A 303 21.32 31.34 14.70
C GLU A 303 22.53 30.66 15.34
N GLY A 304 23.10 29.63 14.70
CA GLY A 304 24.23 28.87 15.25
C GLY A 304 23.86 27.91 16.39
N ASN A 305 22.57 27.69 16.64
CA ASN A 305 22.02 26.77 17.64
C ASN A 305 21.55 25.45 17.02
N ALA A 306 22.33 24.93 16.08
CA ALA A 306 22.02 23.66 15.41
C ALA A 306 22.50 22.50 16.30
N ASP A 307 21.69 22.09 17.28
CA ASP A 307 21.94 20.85 18.02
C ASP A 307 21.79 19.63 17.09
N GLU A 308 22.67 18.64 17.27
CA GLU A 308 22.72 17.38 16.49
C GLU A 308 21.36 16.67 16.45
N TYR A 309 20.55 16.77 17.52
CA TYR A 309 19.23 16.13 17.67
C TYR A 309 18.19 16.57 16.63
N HIS A 310 18.25 17.82 16.15
CA HIS A 310 17.25 18.37 15.22
C HIS A 310 17.69 18.34 13.75
N LEU A 311 18.97 18.09 13.49
CA LEU A 311 19.50 17.93 12.14
C LEU A 311 19.22 16.53 11.56
N VAL A 312 18.95 15.54 12.43
CA VAL A 312 18.72 14.13 12.03
C VAL A 312 17.43 13.94 11.23
N SER A 313 16.39 14.75 11.47
CA SER A 313 15.08 14.62 10.83
C SER A 313 14.86 15.54 9.62
N GLU A 314 15.81 16.42 9.29
CA GLU A 314 15.64 17.43 8.24
C GLU A 314 15.62 16.81 6.83
N GLN A 315 16.64 16.02 6.47
CA GLN A 315 16.72 15.39 5.14
C GLN A 315 15.55 14.42 4.87
N PRO A 316 15.17 13.54 5.82
CA PRO A 316 13.96 12.72 5.68
C PRO A 316 12.69 13.55 5.50
N ALA A 317 12.54 14.68 6.20
CA ALA A 317 11.36 15.54 6.08
C ALA A 317 11.28 16.22 4.70
N TRP A 318 12.41 16.70 4.15
CA TRP A 318 12.46 17.24 2.79
C TRP A 318 12.10 16.19 1.74
N GLN A 319 12.67 14.98 1.85
CA GLN A 319 12.32 13.88 0.93
C GLN A 319 10.83 13.57 1.02
N MET A 320 10.28 13.48 2.23
CA MET A 320 8.86 13.22 2.43
C MET A 320 7.97 14.32 1.84
N LEU A 321 8.31 15.61 2.04
CA LEU A 321 7.57 16.72 1.44
C LEU A 321 7.54 16.61 -0.09
N ARG A 322 8.65 16.26 -0.74
CA ARG A 322 8.69 16.05 -2.19
C ARG A 322 7.80 14.88 -2.64
N THR A 323 7.85 13.76 -1.93
CA THR A 323 6.97 12.60 -2.22
C THR A 323 5.49 12.92 -2.01
N LEU A 324 5.16 13.70 -0.98
CA LEU A 324 3.78 14.13 -0.75
C LEU A 324 3.33 15.13 -1.82
N ASP A 325 4.18 16.06 -2.24
CA ASP A 325 3.89 17.08 -3.27
C ASP A 325 3.80 16.50 -4.68
N SER A 326 4.42 15.34 -4.95
CA SER A 326 4.29 14.65 -6.25
C SER A 326 2.91 14.04 -6.49
N VAL A 327 2.00 14.11 -5.53
CA VAL A 327 0.62 13.63 -5.64
C VAL A 327 -0.35 14.79 -5.34
N PRO A 328 -1.36 15.02 -6.19
CA PRO A 328 -2.42 15.99 -5.92
C PRO A 328 -3.01 15.82 -4.52
N GLU A 329 -3.20 16.93 -3.80
CA GLU A 329 -3.65 16.88 -2.41
C GLU A 329 -5.01 16.17 -2.26
N ALA A 330 -5.90 16.38 -3.24
CA ALA A 330 -7.20 15.72 -3.27
C ALA A 330 -7.09 14.18 -3.30
N ILE A 331 -6.11 13.61 -4.02
CA ILE A 331 -5.86 12.16 -4.00
C ILE A 331 -5.35 11.74 -2.61
N ALA A 332 -4.37 12.47 -2.06
CA ALA A 332 -3.77 12.16 -0.78
C ALA A 332 -4.81 12.21 0.37
N THR A 333 -5.69 13.21 0.37
CA THR A 333 -6.85 13.28 1.27
C THR A 333 -7.85 12.17 0.97
N GLY A 334 -8.10 11.87 -0.30
CA GLY A 334 -8.98 10.79 -0.74
C GLY A 334 -8.56 9.41 -0.21
N ILE A 335 -7.25 9.14 -0.14
CA ILE A 335 -6.68 7.93 0.47
C ILE A 335 -7.02 7.86 1.97
N LEU A 336 -6.95 8.97 2.70
CA LEU A 336 -7.33 9.00 4.12
C LEU A 336 -8.86 8.83 4.31
N ARG A 337 -9.66 9.36 3.39
CA ARG A 337 -11.11 9.17 3.36
C ARG A 337 -11.48 7.71 3.11
N ASP A 338 -10.86 7.08 2.12
CA ASP A 338 -11.04 5.65 1.82
C ASP A 338 -10.62 4.76 3.01
N ALA A 339 -9.54 5.12 3.70
CA ALA A 339 -9.12 4.45 4.93
C ALA A 339 -10.16 4.52 6.07
N CYS A 340 -11.02 5.54 6.06
CA CYS A 340 -12.16 5.71 6.96
C CYS A 340 -13.46 5.10 6.42
N GLY A 341 -13.46 4.44 5.26
CA GLY A 341 -14.67 3.91 4.61
C GLY A 341 -15.55 4.97 3.95
N LEU A 342 -15.00 6.16 3.68
CA LEU A 342 -15.67 7.26 2.99
C LEU A 342 -15.29 7.27 1.50
N ASP A 343 -16.17 7.82 0.64
CA ASP A 343 -15.80 8.12 -0.74
C ASP A 343 -14.58 9.06 -0.78
N ALA A 344 -13.54 8.67 -1.52
CA ALA A 344 -12.31 9.46 -1.65
C ALA A 344 -12.57 10.87 -2.21
N CYS A 345 -13.52 11.01 -3.16
CA CYS A 345 -14.02 12.30 -3.62
C CYS A 345 -15.42 12.57 -3.06
N ARG A 346 -15.60 13.67 -2.31
CA ARG A 346 -16.91 14.08 -1.76
C ARG A 346 -18.00 14.26 -2.81
N ARG A 347 -17.62 14.62 -4.03
CA ARG A 347 -18.57 14.83 -5.15
C ARG A 347 -19.04 13.51 -5.77
N SER A 348 -18.39 12.39 -5.48
CA SER A 348 -18.65 11.12 -6.15
C SER A 348 -20.03 10.55 -5.83
N ALA A 349 -20.37 10.35 -4.56
CA ALA A 349 -21.69 9.83 -4.18
C ALA A 349 -22.87 10.67 -4.71
N PRO A 350 -22.90 12.01 -4.51
CA PRO A 350 -23.94 12.85 -5.09
C PRO A 350 -24.04 12.74 -6.62
N LEU A 351 -22.90 12.71 -7.31
CA LEU A 351 -22.87 12.57 -8.77
C LEU A 351 -23.43 11.22 -9.22
N ARG A 352 -23.02 10.11 -8.60
CA ARG A 352 -23.52 8.77 -8.95
C ARG A 352 -25.04 8.68 -8.78
N THR A 353 -25.57 9.18 -7.67
CA THR A 353 -27.03 9.22 -7.42
C THR A 353 -27.75 10.07 -8.47
N TRP A 354 -27.22 11.24 -8.80
CA TRP A 354 -27.84 12.13 -9.79
C TRP A 354 -27.80 11.55 -11.21
N LEU A 355 -26.65 11.02 -11.65
CA LEU A 355 -26.47 10.39 -12.96
C LEU A 355 -27.39 9.19 -13.15
N ALA A 356 -27.64 8.40 -12.10
CA ALA A 356 -28.57 7.28 -12.16
C ALA A 356 -30.02 7.70 -12.49
N MET A 357 -30.38 8.97 -12.26
CA MET A 357 -31.70 9.53 -12.54
C MET A 357 -31.75 10.34 -13.85
N GLN A 358 -30.62 10.58 -14.52
CA GLN A 358 -30.59 11.38 -15.74
C GLN A 358 -30.96 10.55 -16.97
N GLU A 359 -31.75 11.17 -17.85
CA GLU A 359 -31.86 10.76 -19.25
C GLU A 359 -30.58 11.17 -19.97
N VAL A 360 -29.90 10.17 -20.54
CA VAL A 360 -28.61 10.33 -21.23
C VAL A 360 -28.75 9.81 -22.65
N ILE A 361 -28.10 10.50 -23.60
CA ILE A 361 -28.00 10.02 -24.98
C ILE A 361 -26.86 8.99 -25.06
N PRO A 362 -27.03 7.86 -25.77
CA PRO A 362 -25.94 6.91 -25.98
C PRO A 362 -24.71 7.59 -26.59
N VAL A 363 -23.54 7.36 -25.96
CA VAL A 363 -22.25 7.91 -26.40
C VAL A 363 -21.85 7.37 -27.78
N MET A 364 -22.19 6.11 -28.06
CA MET A 364 -22.04 5.46 -29.36
C MET A 364 -23.37 4.82 -29.78
N GLU A 365 -23.52 4.54 -31.06
CA GLU A 365 -24.69 3.81 -31.55
C GLU A 365 -24.68 2.39 -31.01
N GLN A 366 -25.72 2.03 -30.25
CA GLN A 366 -25.85 0.69 -29.70
C GLN A 366 -26.65 -0.19 -30.66
N PRO A 367 -26.21 -1.43 -30.95
CA PRO A 367 -27.01 -2.40 -31.69
C PRO A 367 -28.39 -2.57 -31.06
N THR A 368 -29.43 -2.66 -31.89
CA THR A 368 -30.80 -2.92 -31.40
C THR A 368 -30.96 -4.34 -30.84
N ASP A 369 -30.11 -5.26 -31.28
CA ASP A 369 -30.02 -6.61 -30.74
C ASP A 369 -28.99 -6.62 -29.60
N GLU A 370 -29.45 -6.81 -28.36
CA GLU A 370 -28.57 -6.90 -27.20
C GLU A 370 -27.55 -8.05 -27.31
N GLY A 371 -27.86 -9.10 -28.08
CA GLY A 371 -26.93 -10.20 -28.34
C GLY A 371 -25.71 -9.81 -29.19
N ALA A 372 -25.77 -8.65 -29.86
CA ALA A 372 -24.65 -8.09 -30.62
C ALA A 372 -23.71 -7.21 -29.76
N ILE A 373 -23.98 -7.10 -28.45
CA ILE A 373 -23.15 -6.40 -27.47
C ILE A 373 -22.55 -7.45 -26.54
N GLY A 374 -21.22 -7.45 -26.35
CA GLY A 374 -20.59 -8.45 -25.50
C GLY A 374 -19.27 -8.02 -24.86
N VAL A 375 -18.94 -8.69 -23.75
CA VAL A 375 -17.72 -8.44 -23.00
C VAL A 375 -16.54 -9.16 -23.63
N LEU A 376 -15.45 -8.43 -23.83
CA LEU A 376 -14.14 -8.99 -24.13
C LEU A 376 -13.41 -9.19 -22.81
N ASP A 377 -12.99 -10.42 -22.52
CA ASP A 377 -12.18 -10.69 -21.33
C ASP A 377 -10.75 -10.18 -21.56
N LEU A 378 -10.44 -9.01 -21.01
CA LEU A 378 -9.11 -8.40 -21.10
C LEU A 378 -8.29 -8.63 -19.83
N SER A 379 -8.83 -9.39 -18.88
CA SER A 379 -8.23 -9.60 -17.57
C SER A 379 -6.87 -10.29 -17.63
N VAL A 380 -6.08 -10.20 -16.56
CA VAL A 380 -4.80 -10.92 -16.45
C VAL A 380 -4.95 -12.41 -16.73
N GLY A 381 -6.06 -13.03 -16.34
CA GLY A 381 -6.34 -14.45 -16.57
C GLY A 381 -6.83 -14.81 -17.97
N SER A 382 -7.04 -13.84 -18.87
CA SER A 382 -7.68 -14.07 -20.16
C SER A 382 -6.90 -15.05 -21.05
N PRO A 383 -7.51 -16.15 -21.53
CA PRO A 383 -6.83 -17.08 -22.44
C PRO A 383 -6.59 -16.49 -23.83
N ASP A 384 -7.27 -15.39 -24.15
CA ASP A 384 -7.20 -14.72 -25.46
C ASP A 384 -6.01 -13.72 -25.52
N LEU A 385 -5.37 -13.45 -24.38
CA LEU A 385 -4.27 -12.50 -24.24
C LEU A 385 -2.95 -13.16 -23.84
N THR A 386 -1.85 -12.55 -24.26
CA THR A 386 -0.49 -13.03 -23.99
C THR A 386 0.22 -12.23 -22.90
N GLY A 387 -0.27 -11.02 -22.59
CA GLY A 387 0.38 -10.06 -21.70
C GLY A 387 1.54 -9.28 -22.35
N ARG A 388 1.70 -9.43 -23.67
CA ARG A 388 2.60 -8.66 -24.54
C ARG A 388 1.91 -8.28 -25.84
N ASP A 389 0.58 -8.21 -25.79
CA ASP A 389 -0.26 -7.98 -26.96
C ASP A 389 0.04 -6.62 -27.61
N THR A 390 0.50 -5.64 -26.82
CA THR A 390 0.94 -4.33 -27.30
C THR A 390 2.32 -4.31 -27.96
N ASP A 391 3.05 -5.43 -28.05
CA ASP A 391 4.30 -5.53 -28.83
C ASP A 391 3.98 -5.47 -30.35
N ASP A 392 2.81 -5.95 -30.77
CA ASP A 392 2.31 -5.95 -32.16
C ASP A 392 0.81 -5.59 -32.21
N THR A 393 0.52 -4.30 -32.40
CA THR A 393 -0.85 -3.77 -32.42
C THR A 393 -1.67 -4.31 -33.59
N ASP A 394 -1.06 -4.69 -34.72
CA ASP A 394 -1.76 -5.25 -35.88
C ASP A 394 -2.31 -6.64 -35.55
N ASP A 395 -1.46 -7.53 -35.02
CA ASP A 395 -1.87 -8.85 -34.52
C ASP A 395 -2.92 -8.73 -33.41
N PHE A 396 -2.70 -7.83 -32.44
CA PHE A 396 -3.64 -7.63 -31.34
C PHE A 396 -5.01 -7.17 -31.86
N THR A 397 -5.03 -6.21 -32.79
CA THR A 397 -6.26 -5.75 -33.45
C THR A 397 -6.97 -6.90 -34.16
N ALA A 398 -6.25 -7.67 -34.96
CA ALA A 398 -6.81 -8.81 -35.67
C ALA A 398 -7.45 -9.83 -34.72
N ARG A 399 -6.79 -10.14 -33.59
CA ARG A 399 -7.33 -11.07 -32.58
C ARG A 399 -8.57 -10.54 -31.88
N VAL A 400 -8.59 -9.26 -31.50
CA VAL A 400 -9.77 -8.63 -30.87
C VAL A 400 -10.98 -8.71 -31.79
N PHE A 401 -10.86 -8.27 -33.05
CA PHE A 401 -11.99 -8.29 -33.97
C PHE A 401 -12.38 -9.70 -34.44
N ALA A 402 -11.43 -10.63 -34.53
CA ALA A 402 -11.75 -12.04 -34.76
C ALA A 402 -12.58 -12.60 -33.59
N ARG A 403 -12.21 -12.27 -32.34
CA ARG A 403 -12.95 -12.71 -31.16
C ARG A 403 -14.36 -12.13 -31.12
N MET A 404 -14.52 -10.85 -31.44
CA MET A 404 -15.84 -10.22 -31.58
C MET A 404 -16.70 -10.95 -32.63
N HIS A 405 -16.11 -11.26 -33.79
CA HIS A 405 -16.81 -11.99 -34.85
C HIS A 405 -17.22 -13.41 -34.42
N GLU A 406 -16.35 -14.14 -33.72
CA GLU A 406 -16.65 -15.48 -33.18
C GLU A 406 -17.80 -15.47 -32.16
N GLN A 407 -17.89 -14.41 -31.36
CA GLN A 407 -18.98 -14.22 -30.39
C GLN A 407 -20.26 -13.69 -31.03
N GLY A 408 -20.22 -13.25 -32.29
CA GLY A 408 -21.36 -12.65 -32.99
C GLY A 408 -21.67 -11.22 -32.54
N ILE A 409 -20.70 -10.51 -31.94
CA ILE A 409 -20.88 -9.15 -31.43
C ILE A 409 -20.31 -8.11 -32.38
N THR A 410 -20.95 -6.95 -32.46
CA THR A 410 -20.48 -5.79 -33.23
C THR A 410 -19.99 -4.67 -32.32
N LEU A 411 -20.39 -4.66 -31.05
CA LEU A 411 -19.92 -3.75 -30.02
C LEU A 411 -19.28 -4.55 -28.88
N GLY A 412 -17.96 -4.42 -28.71
CA GLY A 412 -17.20 -5.09 -27.66
C GLY A 412 -17.02 -4.21 -26.43
N ILE A 413 -17.14 -4.77 -25.23
CA ILE A 413 -16.99 -4.06 -23.95
C ILE A 413 -15.71 -4.53 -23.25
N GLY A 414 -14.77 -3.61 -23.03
CA GLY A 414 -13.71 -3.75 -22.03
C GLY A 414 -14.19 -3.16 -20.70
N ARG A 415 -14.02 -3.90 -19.60
CA ARG A 415 -14.74 -3.63 -18.35
C ARG A 415 -14.10 -2.52 -17.50
N PHE A 416 -14.94 -1.81 -16.77
CA PHE A 416 -14.53 -0.91 -15.68
C PHE A 416 -13.86 -1.69 -14.54
N LEU A 417 -12.78 -1.15 -13.98
CA LEU A 417 -11.95 -1.73 -12.93
C LEU A 417 -11.36 -3.12 -13.25
N GLU A 418 -11.24 -3.45 -14.54
CA GLU A 418 -10.62 -4.69 -14.99
C GLU A 418 -9.09 -4.64 -14.84
N PRO A 419 -8.45 -5.60 -14.15
CA PRO A 419 -7.00 -5.74 -14.13
C PRO A 419 -6.54 -6.36 -15.45
N ARG A 420 -5.90 -5.60 -16.34
CA ARG A 420 -5.65 -6.08 -17.73
C ARG A 420 -4.27 -6.69 -17.97
N ALA A 421 -4.22 -7.73 -18.80
CA ALA A 421 -2.98 -8.47 -19.07
C ALA A 421 -1.91 -7.67 -19.81
N PHE A 422 -2.29 -6.75 -20.71
CA PHE A 422 -1.34 -5.97 -21.49
C PHE A 422 -0.76 -4.75 -20.73
N TYR A 423 -1.18 -4.53 -19.47
CA TYR A 423 -0.54 -3.59 -18.54
C TYR A 423 0.59 -4.23 -17.72
N LEU A 424 1.01 -5.46 -18.05
CA LEU A 424 2.11 -6.16 -17.37
C LEU A 424 3.51 -5.73 -17.86
N THR A 425 3.61 -4.63 -18.62
CA THR A 425 4.86 -4.09 -19.16
C THR A 425 5.39 -2.93 -18.32
N ASP A 426 6.64 -2.53 -18.55
CA ASP A 426 7.29 -1.47 -17.76
C ASP A 426 6.70 -0.07 -17.99
N ALA A 427 5.98 0.13 -19.09
CA ALA A 427 5.20 1.36 -19.33
C ALA A 427 4.14 1.61 -18.24
N PHE A 428 3.69 0.54 -17.58
CA PHE A 428 2.65 0.58 -16.54
C PHE A 428 3.21 0.27 -15.15
N ALA A 429 4.52 0.38 -14.95
CA ALA A 429 5.10 0.27 -13.61
C ALA A 429 4.44 1.25 -12.62
N GLY A 430 4.31 0.84 -11.37
CA GLY A 430 3.83 1.69 -10.29
C GLY A 430 4.76 2.86 -9.98
N ARG A 431 4.26 3.79 -9.17
CA ARG A 431 5.06 4.85 -8.54
C ARG A 431 6.05 4.22 -7.55
N GLU A 432 7.00 5.02 -7.02
CA GLU A 432 7.91 4.60 -5.93
C GLU A 432 7.17 3.76 -4.86
N GLY A 433 7.70 2.57 -4.53
CA GLY A 433 7.00 1.56 -3.74
C GLY A 433 7.41 0.13 -4.11
N ASP A 434 6.48 -0.82 -4.10
CA ASP A 434 6.74 -2.21 -4.53
C ASP A 434 6.93 -2.27 -6.06
N PRO A 435 8.15 -2.56 -6.57
CA PRO A 435 8.42 -2.61 -8.01
C PRO A 435 7.68 -3.75 -8.73
N ARG A 436 7.05 -4.66 -7.98
CA ARG A 436 6.26 -5.77 -8.53
C ARG A 436 4.81 -5.40 -8.83
N GLU A 437 4.32 -4.26 -8.32
CA GLU A 437 2.96 -3.79 -8.58
C GLU A 437 2.93 -2.87 -9.81
N ARG A 438 1.92 -3.06 -10.65
CA ARG A 438 1.74 -2.32 -11.91
C ARG A 438 0.36 -1.70 -11.94
N ARG A 439 0.20 -0.61 -12.70
CA ARG A 439 -1.07 0.08 -12.92
C ARG A 439 -1.98 -0.73 -13.85
N THR A 440 -2.57 -1.80 -13.32
CA THR A 440 -3.36 -2.76 -14.09
C THR A 440 -4.85 -2.46 -14.10
N ILE A 441 -5.36 -1.66 -13.16
CA ILE A 441 -6.79 -1.42 -12.99
C ILE A 441 -7.25 -0.37 -13.99
N HIS A 442 -8.14 -0.74 -14.89
CA HIS A 442 -8.70 0.20 -15.85
C HIS A 442 -9.78 1.11 -15.24
N LEU A 443 -9.72 2.43 -15.52
CA LEU A 443 -10.60 3.44 -14.90
C LEU A 443 -11.76 3.90 -15.78
N GLY A 444 -11.86 3.39 -17.02
CA GLY A 444 -12.97 3.66 -17.92
C GLY A 444 -13.66 2.39 -18.39
N ILE A 445 -14.57 2.55 -19.34
CA ILE A 445 -15.11 1.45 -20.15
C ILE A 445 -14.62 1.67 -21.58
N ASP A 446 -14.10 0.61 -22.18
CA ASP A 446 -13.68 0.64 -23.56
C ASP A 446 -14.75 0.01 -24.45
N LEU A 447 -15.09 0.71 -25.54
CA LEU A 447 -16.07 0.28 -26.52
C LEU A 447 -15.38 0.00 -27.84
N PHE A 448 -15.14 -1.29 -28.10
CA PHE A 448 -14.49 -1.79 -29.31
C PHE A 448 -15.48 -1.80 -30.47
N GLU A 449 -15.16 -1.07 -31.52
CA GLU A 449 -15.93 -0.97 -32.75
C GLU A 449 -15.03 -0.58 -33.93
N GLN A 450 -15.53 -0.72 -35.16
CA GLN A 450 -14.80 -0.33 -36.36
C GLN A 450 -14.37 1.15 -36.33
N PRO A 451 -13.17 1.49 -36.84
CA PRO A 451 -12.73 2.87 -37.00
C PRO A 451 -13.78 3.74 -37.72
N GLY A 452 -13.95 4.97 -37.25
CA GLY A 452 -14.90 5.92 -37.81
C GLY A 452 -16.30 5.88 -37.17
N ALA A 453 -16.57 4.96 -36.24
CA ALA A 453 -17.80 4.94 -35.44
C ALA A 453 -18.03 6.29 -34.75
N LEU A 454 -19.29 6.73 -34.69
CA LEU A 454 -19.66 8.06 -34.17
C LEU A 454 -19.56 8.11 -32.65
N VAL A 455 -18.97 9.19 -32.12
CA VAL A 455 -18.92 9.48 -30.69
C VAL A 455 -19.74 10.75 -30.43
N ARG A 456 -20.69 10.66 -29.52
CA ARG A 456 -21.65 11.71 -29.18
C ARG A 456 -21.53 12.12 -27.71
N ALA A 457 -21.85 13.38 -27.43
CA ALA A 457 -21.98 13.86 -26.06
C ALA A 457 -23.27 13.30 -25.41
N PRO A 458 -23.20 12.59 -24.28
CA PRO A 458 -24.37 12.01 -23.62
C PRO A 458 -25.24 13.06 -22.93
N LEU A 459 -24.64 14.18 -22.55
CA LEU A 459 -25.27 15.35 -21.92
C LEU A 459 -24.74 16.63 -22.57
N ALA A 460 -25.48 17.72 -22.42
CA ALA A 460 -25.00 19.04 -22.81
C ALA A 460 -23.84 19.49 -21.90
N GLY A 461 -23.00 20.38 -22.40
CA GLY A 461 -21.84 20.88 -21.68
C GLY A 461 -20.95 21.77 -22.55
N HIS A 462 -19.68 21.84 -22.21
CA HIS A 462 -18.68 22.58 -22.98
C HIS A 462 -17.41 21.76 -23.18
N VAL A 463 -16.71 22.00 -24.29
CA VAL A 463 -15.38 21.43 -24.52
C VAL A 463 -14.42 22.00 -23.49
N LYS A 464 -13.90 21.16 -22.59
CA LYS A 464 -12.89 21.54 -21.61
C LYS A 464 -11.49 21.51 -22.21
N SER A 465 -11.20 20.46 -22.97
CA SER A 465 -9.90 20.25 -23.58
C SER A 465 -10.02 19.40 -24.84
N VAL A 466 -9.16 19.69 -25.81
CA VAL A 466 -8.87 18.85 -26.96
C VAL A 466 -7.35 18.73 -27.04
N ARG A 467 -6.83 17.51 -26.91
CA ARG A 467 -5.38 17.26 -26.89
C ARG A 467 -5.05 15.99 -27.66
N ASP A 468 -3.96 16.02 -28.42
CA ASP A 468 -3.42 14.83 -29.07
C ASP A 468 -2.27 14.29 -28.21
N ASN A 469 -2.55 13.24 -27.44
CA ASN A 469 -1.59 12.56 -26.58
C ASN A 469 -0.84 11.51 -27.41
N ASP A 470 0.08 11.95 -28.27
CA ASP A 470 0.69 11.17 -29.35
C ASP A 470 1.81 10.20 -28.91
N THR A 471 2.03 10.06 -27.60
CA THR A 471 2.93 9.05 -27.07
C THR A 471 2.35 7.64 -27.30
N ARG A 472 3.19 6.69 -27.72
CA ARG A 472 2.74 5.30 -27.95
C ARG A 472 2.17 4.71 -26.65
N LEU A 473 1.02 4.04 -26.74
CA LEU A 473 0.22 3.49 -25.63
C LEU A 473 -0.42 4.54 -24.71
N ASP A 474 -0.47 5.80 -25.13
CA ASP A 474 -1.29 6.85 -24.54
C ASP A 474 -2.67 6.92 -25.25
N TYR A 475 -3.45 7.96 -25.03
CA TYR A 475 -4.81 8.11 -25.57
C TYR A 475 -4.88 8.48 -27.06
N GLY A 476 -3.83 9.05 -27.66
CA GLY A 476 -3.96 9.75 -28.93
C GLY A 476 -4.89 10.97 -28.82
N PRO A 477 -5.64 11.32 -29.89
CA PRO A 477 -6.62 12.40 -29.85
C PRO A 477 -7.68 12.17 -28.76
N THR A 478 -7.81 13.14 -27.88
CA THR A 478 -8.63 13.10 -26.67
C THR A 478 -9.48 14.35 -26.56
N VAL A 479 -10.76 14.17 -26.22
CA VAL A 479 -11.68 15.27 -25.89
C VAL A 479 -12.11 15.11 -24.43
N ILE A 480 -12.13 16.21 -23.69
CA ILE A 480 -12.74 16.28 -22.36
C ILE A 480 -13.88 17.28 -22.43
N LEU A 481 -15.06 16.86 -21.97
CA LEU A 481 -16.23 17.74 -21.81
C LEU A 481 -16.44 18.06 -20.32
N GLU A 482 -16.83 19.30 -20.03
CA GLU A 482 -17.28 19.76 -18.72
C GLU A 482 -18.81 19.85 -18.70
N HIS A 483 -19.42 19.33 -17.63
CA HIS A 483 -20.85 19.27 -17.42
C HIS A 483 -21.23 19.87 -16.06
N GLU A 484 -22.44 20.42 -15.97
CA GLU A 484 -23.02 20.83 -14.69
C GLU A 484 -23.45 19.60 -13.87
N GLY A 485 -23.12 19.58 -12.58
CA GLY A 485 -23.45 18.49 -11.66
C GLY A 485 -24.03 18.96 -10.33
N PRO A 486 -24.56 18.03 -9.51
CA PRO A 486 -25.30 18.35 -8.29
C PRO A 486 -24.44 18.93 -7.16
N ALA A 487 -23.12 18.72 -7.21
CA ALA A 487 -22.15 19.15 -6.19
C ALA A 487 -20.97 19.92 -6.82
N GLY A 488 -21.23 20.61 -7.93
CA GLY A 488 -20.22 21.25 -8.78
C GLY A 488 -20.07 20.55 -10.13
N PRO A 489 -19.18 21.05 -11.01
CA PRO A 489 -18.97 20.46 -12.32
C PRO A 489 -18.38 19.05 -12.21
N PHE A 490 -18.62 18.25 -13.25
CA PHE A 490 -17.95 16.98 -13.48
C PHE A 490 -17.56 16.91 -14.97
N TRP A 491 -16.73 15.93 -15.33
CA TRP A 491 -16.17 15.85 -16.67
C TRP A 491 -16.33 14.46 -17.27
N THR A 492 -16.34 14.37 -18.59
CA THR A 492 -16.26 13.12 -19.34
C THR A 492 -15.07 13.15 -20.30
N LEU A 493 -14.31 12.07 -20.34
CA LEU A 493 -13.15 11.89 -21.21
C LEU A 493 -13.48 10.90 -22.32
N TYR A 494 -13.07 11.25 -23.54
CA TYR A 494 -13.21 10.46 -24.75
C TYR A 494 -11.81 10.30 -25.37
N GLY A 495 -11.21 9.13 -25.24
CA GLY A 495 -9.88 8.81 -25.76
C GLY A 495 -9.92 7.96 -27.04
N HIS A 496 -8.75 7.77 -27.65
CA HIS A 496 -8.55 6.93 -28.84
C HIS A 496 -9.35 7.40 -30.08
N LEU A 497 -9.49 8.72 -30.23
CA LEU A 497 -10.30 9.34 -31.28
C LEU A 497 -9.53 9.53 -32.60
N GLN A 498 -10.27 9.73 -33.68
CA GLN A 498 -9.74 10.06 -34.99
C GLN A 498 -9.29 11.52 -35.02
N ARG A 499 -8.03 11.79 -35.39
CA ARG A 499 -7.43 13.15 -35.33
C ARG A 499 -8.20 14.17 -36.17
N ALA A 500 -8.62 13.78 -37.37
CA ALA A 500 -9.39 14.64 -38.26
C ALA A 500 -10.79 14.98 -37.71
N SER A 501 -11.35 14.15 -36.83
CA SER A 501 -12.71 14.36 -36.30
C SER A 501 -12.78 15.40 -35.19
N VAL A 502 -11.67 15.60 -34.46
CA VAL A 502 -11.60 16.56 -33.34
C VAL A 502 -11.01 17.93 -33.74
N ALA A 503 -10.54 18.08 -34.98
CA ALA A 503 -9.81 19.25 -35.45
C ALA A 503 -10.62 20.57 -35.47
N ASN A 504 -11.94 20.50 -35.36
CA ASN A 504 -12.84 21.67 -35.34
C ASN A 504 -13.48 21.90 -33.96
N LEU A 505 -12.92 21.31 -32.91
CA LEU A 505 -13.35 21.55 -31.53
C LEU A 505 -12.30 22.41 -30.82
N ASP A 506 -12.73 23.52 -30.26
CA ASP A 506 -11.90 24.41 -29.46
C ASP A 506 -12.36 24.42 -27.98
N PRO A 507 -11.44 24.53 -27.01
CA PRO A 507 -11.82 24.71 -25.61
C PRO A 507 -12.78 25.90 -25.42
N GLY A 508 -13.90 25.66 -24.74
CA GLY A 508 -14.99 26.60 -24.51
C GLY A 508 -16.19 26.42 -25.43
N ASP A 509 -16.07 25.65 -26.51
CA ASP A 509 -17.18 25.40 -27.43
C ASP A 509 -18.38 24.77 -26.71
N PRO A 510 -19.61 25.26 -26.91
CA PRO A 510 -20.81 24.63 -26.39
C PRO A 510 -21.10 23.31 -27.11
N VAL A 511 -21.57 22.32 -26.37
CA VAL A 511 -21.93 21.00 -26.87
C VAL A 511 -23.35 20.66 -26.44
N GLU A 512 -24.21 20.35 -27.40
CA GLU A 512 -25.57 19.88 -27.13
C GLU A 512 -25.61 18.37 -26.83
N ALA A 513 -26.57 17.93 -26.01
CA ALA A 513 -26.79 16.50 -25.79
C ALA A 513 -27.10 15.79 -27.12
N GLY A 514 -26.37 14.72 -27.42
CA GLY A 514 -26.46 13.97 -28.68
C GLY A 514 -25.65 14.55 -29.85
N GLN A 515 -25.00 15.70 -29.68
CA GLN A 515 -24.08 16.24 -30.68
C GLN A 515 -22.94 15.27 -30.94
N THR A 516 -22.63 15.01 -32.21
CA THR A 516 -21.41 14.27 -32.58
C THR A 516 -20.20 15.13 -32.32
N ILE A 517 -19.31 14.66 -31.46
CA ILE A 517 -18.09 15.37 -31.06
C ILE A 517 -16.85 14.77 -31.72
N ALA A 518 -16.86 13.47 -32.03
CA ALA A 518 -15.69 12.80 -32.60
C ALA A 518 -16.06 11.49 -33.29
N ARG A 519 -15.04 10.79 -33.77
CA ARG A 519 -15.12 9.41 -34.26
C ARG A 519 -14.03 8.56 -33.64
N VAL A 520 -14.24 7.25 -33.53
CA VAL A 520 -13.22 6.28 -33.12
C VAL A 520 -12.05 6.29 -34.12
N GLY A 521 -10.82 6.40 -33.61
CA GLY A 521 -9.61 6.47 -34.43
C GLY A 521 -9.05 5.09 -34.81
N PRO A 522 -8.45 4.93 -36.01
CA PRO A 522 -7.63 3.77 -36.32
C PRO A 522 -6.26 3.83 -35.62
N TYR A 523 -5.60 2.68 -35.45
CA TYR A 523 -4.17 2.66 -35.16
C TYR A 523 -3.36 3.08 -36.40
N PRO A 524 -2.18 3.71 -36.23
CA PRO A 524 -1.53 4.04 -34.96
C PRO A 524 -1.99 5.38 -34.37
N GLU A 525 -2.87 6.15 -35.02
CA GLU A 525 -3.14 7.53 -34.59
C GLU A 525 -3.87 7.65 -33.25
N ASN A 526 -4.62 6.61 -32.85
CA ASN A 526 -5.35 6.54 -31.59
C ASN A 526 -4.46 6.19 -30.38
N GLY A 527 -3.16 6.47 -30.42
CA GLY A 527 -2.21 6.03 -29.40
C GLY A 527 -1.69 4.60 -29.60
N ASP A 528 -1.88 4.04 -30.80
CA ASP A 528 -1.41 2.71 -31.22
C ASP A 528 -2.09 1.54 -30.49
N TRP A 529 -3.41 1.63 -30.32
CA TRP A 529 -4.27 0.60 -29.74
C TRP A 529 -5.24 0.00 -30.76
N PRO A 530 -5.74 -1.25 -30.57
CA PRO A 530 -6.88 -1.73 -31.34
C PRO A 530 -8.03 -0.70 -31.33
N PRO A 531 -8.70 -0.40 -32.45
CA PRO A 531 -9.75 0.61 -32.50
C PRO A 531 -10.85 0.40 -31.44
N HIS A 532 -11.00 1.39 -30.56
CA HIS A 532 -12.04 1.47 -29.54
C HIS A 532 -12.22 2.92 -29.07
N LEU A 533 -13.34 3.23 -28.43
CA LEU A 533 -13.50 4.44 -27.63
C LEU A 533 -13.16 4.11 -26.17
N HIS A 534 -12.28 4.89 -25.55
CA HIS A 534 -12.19 4.92 -24.10
C HIS A 534 -13.10 6.00 -23.53
N PHE A 535 -14.05 5.62 -22.68
CA PHE A 535 -14.99 6.54 -22.04
C PHE A 535 -14.87 6.50 -20.51
N GLN A 536 -14.66 7.67 -19.91
CA GLN A 536 -14.43 7.80 -18.47
C GLN A 536 -15.19 9.02 -17.91
N ILE A 537 -15.79 8.85 -16.73
CA ILE A 537 -16.39 9.95 -15.96
C ILE A 537 -15.33 10.43 -14.95
N MET A 538 -15.26 11.73 -14.70
CA MET A 538 -14.33 12.32 -13.73
C MET A 538 -15.08 13.29 -12.82
N THR A 539 -14.94 13.09 -11.53
CA THR A 539 -15.54 13.95 -10.49
C THR A 539 -14.67 15.16 -10.17
N ASP A 540 -13.39 15.10 -10.48
CA ASP A 540 -12.38 16.15 -10.28
C ASP A 540 -11.35 16.04 -11.41
N LEU A 541 -10.86 17.16 -11.95
CA LEU A 541 -9.71 17.16 -12.84
C LEU A 541 -8.39 17.06 -12.06
N LEU A 542 -8.44 17.27 -10.75
CA LEU A 542 -7.28 17.36 -9.89
C LEU A 542 -6.35 18.45 -10.44
N ASP A 543 -5.05 18.13 -10.58
CA ASP A 543 -4.04 19.00 -11.17
C ASP A 543 -3.69 18.58 -12.61
N PHE A 544 -4.51 17.74 -13.27
CA PHE A 544 -4.27 17.27 -14.63
C PHE A 544 -4.86 18.21 -15.69
N GLU A 545 -4.12 18.43 -16.78
CA GLU A 545 -4.54 19.27 -17.91
C GLU A 545 -4.48 18.52 -19.25
N GLY A 546 -5.62 18.40 -19.91
CA GLY A 546 -5.76 17.77 -21.24
C GLY A 546 -5.56 16.26 -21.31
N GLU A 547 -5.30 15.63 -20.18
CA GLU A 547 -5.26 14.19 -19.98
C GLU A 547 -5.80 13.88 -18.58
N PHE A 548 -6.10 12.60 -18.31
CA PHE A 548 -6.45 12.13 -16.97
C PHE A 548 -6.06 10.65 -16.86
N PRO A 549 -5.69 10.12 -15.68
CA PRO A 549 -5.29 8.72 -15.58
C PRO A 549 -6.40 7.74 -16.01
N GLY A 550 -6.12 6.89 -17.01
CA GLY A 550 -7.00 5.79 -17.45
C GLY A 550 -6.72 4.45 -16.78
N VAL A 551 -5.64 4.38 -16.00
CA VAL A 551 -5.19 3.17 -15.31
C VAL A 551 -4.62 3.49 -13.93
N ALA A 552 -4.89 2.61 -12.96
CA ALA A 552 -4.50 2.75 -11.56
C ALA A 552 -3.82 1.51 -11.00
N LEU A 553 -3.13 1.68 -9.87
CA LEU A 553 -2.63 0.57 -9.06
C LEU A 553 -3.79 -0.21 -8.42
N PRO A 554 -3.70 -1.54 -8.30
CA PRO A 554 -4.64 -2.36 -7.55
C PRO A 554 -4.97 -1.82 -6.15
N ARG A 555 -3.96 -1.39 -5.39
CA ARG A 555 -4.16 -0.83 -4.04
C ARG A 555 -4.91 0.51 -4.02
N GLU A 556 -4.94 1.24 -5.14
CA GLU A 556 -5.64 2.54 -5.26
C GLU A 556 -7.02 2.39 -5.93
N ARG A 557 -7.48 1.16 -6.18
CA ARG A 557 -8.71 0.86 -6.93
C ARG A 557 -9.94 1.61 -6.42
N SER A 558 -10.18 1.60 -5.11
CA SER A 558 -11.34 2.26 -4.49
C SER A 558 -11.26 3.78 -4.58
N VAL A 559 -10.07 4.34 -4.32
CA VAL A 559 -9.79 5.78 -4.42
C VAL A 559 -10.08 6.29 -5.83
N TRP A 560 -9.52 5.62 -6.85
CA TRP A 560 -9.75 6.00 -8.24
C TRP A 560 -11.17 5.72 -8.71
N ALA A 561 -11.86 4.68 -8.22
CA ALA A 561 -13.28 4.48 -8.51
C ALA A 561 -14.17 5.59 -7.94
N SER A 562 -13.71 6.32 -6.91
CA SER A 562 -14.39 7.51 -6.42
C SER A 562 -14.13 8.71 -7.33
N PHE A 563 -12.88 8.92 -7.78
CA PHE A 563 -12.55 10.01 -8.70
C PHE A 563 -13.11 9.81 -10.11
N SER A 564 -13.15 8.55 -10.56
CA SER A 564 -13.69 8.09 -11.82
C SER A 564 -14.74 7.00 -11.60
N PRO A 565 -16.00 7.39 -11.34
CA PRO A 565 -17.08 6.46 -11.09
C PRO A 565 -17.46 5.67 -12.36
N ASP A 566 -18.19 4.57 -12.17
CA ASP A 566 -18.60 3.65 -13.23
C ASP A 566 -19.19 4.38 -14.45
N PRO A 567 -18.51 4.35 -15.62
CA PRO A 567 -18.98 5.00 -16.84
C PRO A 567 -20.33 4.46 -17.35
N ASN A 568 -20.75 3.28 -16.90
CA ASN A 568 -22.06 2.73 -17.24
C ASN A 568 -23.23 3.55 -16.64
N LEU A 569 -22.94 4.45 -15.68
CA LEU A 569 -23.84 5.51 -15.24
C LEU A 569 -24.22 6.50 -16.35
N MET A 570 -23.54 6.47 -17.51
CA MET A 570 -23.93 7.23 -18.71
C MET A 570 -24.05 6.36 -19.96
N LEU A 571 -23.31 5.25 -20.05
CA LEU A 571 -23.36 4.38 -21.23
C LEU A 571 -24.63 3.53 -21.33
N ARG A 572 -25.24 3.13 -20.20
CA ARG A 572 -26.48 2.30 -20.16
C ARG A 572 -26.37 0.98 -20.93
N LEU A 573 -25.19 0.37 -20.94
CA LEU A 573 -24.93 -0.88 -21.64
C LEU A 573 -25.49 -2.09 -20.85
N PRO A 574 -25.99 -3.12 -21.55
CA PRO A 574 -26.35 -4.38 -20.92
C PRO A 574 -25.10 -5.18 -20.52
N GLY A 575 -25.28 -6.16 -19.62
CA GLY A 575 -24.24 -7.12 -19.24
C GLY A 575 -23.29 -6.68 -18.12
N GLU A 576 -22.24 -7.45 -17.91
CA GLU A 576 -21.24 -7.25 -16.85
C GLU A 576 -20.18 -6.22 -17.27
N THR A 577 -20.50 -4.93 -17.16
CA THR A 577 -19.62 -3.82 -17.56
C THR A 577 -18.53 -3.47 -16.55
N THR A 578 -18.66 -3.97 -15.31
CA THR A 578 -17.65 -3.80 -14.24
C THR A 578 -17.03 -5.14 -13.90
N TYR A 579 -15.70 -5.18 -13.76
CA TYR A 579 -14.98 -6.38 -13.36
C TYR A 579 -15.19 -6.71 -11.87
N VAL A 580 -15.61 -7.93 -11.60
CA VAL A 580 -15.78 -8.47 -10.25
C VAL A 580 -14.70 -9.50 -9.97
N GLU A 581 -13.94 -9.28 -8.90
CA GLU A 581 -12.91 -10.22 -8.47
C GLU A 581 -13.52 -11.54 -7.99
N THR A 582 -12.80 -12.63 -8.21
CA THR A 582 -13.23 -13.95 -7.74
C THR A 582 -12.93 -14.10 -6.25
N ILE A 583 -13.97 -14.06 -5.42
CA ILE A 583 -13.87 -14.22 -3.97
C ILE A 583 -14.20 -15.65 -3.51
N GLY A 584 -13.80 -15.99 -2.28
CA GLY A 584 -14.18 -17.25 -1.62
C GLY A 584 -13.52 -18.51 -2.19
N LEU A 585 -12.43 -18.38 -2.96
CA LEU A 585 -11.73 -19.51 -3.57
C LEU A 585 -11.22 -20.52 -2.54
N GLU A 586 -10.70 -20.07 -1.41
CA GLU A 586 -10.17 -20.94 -0.37
C GLU A 586 -11.28 -21.82 0.24
N GLN A 587 -12.44 -21.22 0.56
CA GLN A 587 -13.58 -21.97 1.09
C GLN A 587 -14.11 -22.96 0.06
N ARG A 588 -14.32 -22.52 -1.19
CA ARG A 588 -14.74 -23.40 -2.28
C ARG A 588 -13.77 -24.56 -2.47
N ARG A 589 -12.45 -24.32 -2.35
CA ARG A 589 -11.42 -25.36 -2.41
C ARG A 589 -11.57 -26.37 -1.27
N LYS A 590 -11.78 -25.91 -0.03
CA LYS A 590 -12.04 -26.78 1.14
C LYS A 590 -13.29 -27.63 0.97
N ASP A 591 -14.32 -27.09 0.32
CA ASP A 591 -15.59 -27.78 0.11
C ASP A 591 -15.52 -28.88 -0.96
N VAL A 592 -14.65 -28.72 -1.97
CA VAL A 592 -14.62 -29.62 -3.15
C VAL A 592 -13.35 -30.45 -3.31
N LEU A 593 -12.25 -30.11 -2.63
CA LEU A 593 -10.97 -30.85 -2.71
C LEU A 593 -10.64 -31.55 -1.39
N GLY A 594 -9.89 -32.65 -1.50
CA GLY A 594 -9.42 -33.40 -0.33
C GLY A 594 -8.49 -32.55 0.57
N PRO A 595 -8.63 -32.62 1.90
CA PRO A 595 -7.85 -31.81 2.84
C PRO A 595 -6.35 -32.14 2.84
N ASN A 596 -5.95 -33.26 2.22
CA ASN A 596 -4.56 -33.64 2.01
C ASN A 596 -3.82 -32.77 0.96
N LEU A 597 -4.53 -31.90 0.24
CA LEU A 597 -3.95 -30.95 -0.72
C LEU A 597 -3.77 -29.57 -0.08
N SER A 598 -2.80 -29.47 0.85
CA SER A 598 -2.46 -28.23 1.55
C SER A 598 -2.04 -27.11 0.59
N LEU A 599 -2.30 -25.87 0.99
CA LEU A 599 -1.79 -24.67 0.31
C LEU A 599 -0.36 -24.38 0.78
N SER A 600 0.44 -23.74 -0.07
CA SER A 600 1.87 -23.52 0.18
C SER A 600 2.17 -22.26 1.01
N TYR A 601 1.20 -21.37 1.21
CA TYR A 601 1.38 -20.06 1.83
C TYR A 601 0.28 -19.80 2.86
N ASP A 602 0.60 -19.07 3.92
CA ASP A 602 -0.36 -18.65 4.95
C ASP A 602 -1.43 -17.70 4.38
N GLU A 603 -1.01 -16.81 3.47
CA GLU A 603 -1.89 -16.02 2.60
C GLU A 603 -1.95 -16.67 1.20
N PRO A 604 -3.04 -17.35 0.84
CA PRO A 604 -3.14 -18.02 -0.46
C PRO A 604 -3.09 -17.05 -1.65
N ILE A 605 -2.33 -17.41 -2.68
CA ILE A 605 -2.19 -16.62 -3.92
C ILE A 605 -3.14 -17.16 -4.99
N HIS A 606 -4.00 -16.30 -5.55
CA HIS A 606 -4.85 -16.64 -6.69
C HIS A 606 -4.07 -16.43 -8.02
N VAL A 607 -3.28 -17.43 -8.38
CA VAL A 607 -2.48 -17.42 -9.62
C VAL A 607 -3.38 -17.65 -10.84
N VAL A 608 -3.32 -16.75 -11.83
CA VAL A 608 -4.14 -16.83 -13.06
C VAL A 608 -3.32 -16.88 -14.35
N ARG A 609 -2.01 -16.57 -14.28
CA ARG A 609 -1.11 -16.63 -15.45
C ARG A 609 0.30 -17.04 -15.04
N GLY A 610 1.02 -17.71 -15.94
CA GLY A 610 2.46 -17.92 -15.83
C GLY A 610 3.18 -17.48 -17.11
N ARG A 611 4.44 -17.03 -16.97
CA ARG A 611 5.31 -16.66 -18.09
C ARG A 611 6.78 -16.84 -17.71
N GLY A 612 7.46 -17.77 -18.36
CA GLY A 612 8.87 -18.06 -18.05
C GLY A 612 9.03 -18.43 -16.58
N ALA A 613 9.90 -17.75 -15.84
CA ALA A 613 10.11 -18.03 -14.41
C ALA A 613 9.06 -17.40 -13.48
N TYR A 614 8.04 -16.71 -14.01
CA TYR A 614 7.12 -15.91 -13.22
C TYR A 614 5.68 -16.43 -13.24
N LEU A 615 4.98 -16.21 -12.13
CA LEU A 615 3.55 -16.38 -11.94
C LEU A 615 2.91 -15.01 -11.68
N TYR A 616 1.67 -14.83 -12.11
CA TYR A 616 0.90 -13.61 -11.92
C TYR A 616 -0.42 -13.92 -11.22
N ASP A 617 -0.76 -13.10 -10.22
CA ASP A 617 -2.08 -13.15 -9.60
C ASP A 617 -3.16 -12.48 -10.47
N SER A 618 -4.41 -12.52 -10.01
CA SER A 618 -5.55 -11.91 -10.72
C SER A 618 -5.47 -10.38 -10.86
N LEU A 619 -4.63 -9.70 -10.08
CA LEU A 619 -4.42 -8.26 -10.15
C LEU A 619 -3.17 -7.89 -10.98
N GLY A 620 -2.41 -8.88 -11.42
CA GLY A 620 -1.22 -8.72 -12.25
C GLY A 620 0.08 -8.55 -11.47
N ARG A 621 0.07 -8.82 -10.15
CA ARG A 621 1.29 -8.84 -9.35
C ARG A 621 2.16 -10.01 -9.77
N GLU A 622 3.44 -9.72 -9.97
CA GLU A 622 4.43 -10.69 -10.43
C GLU A 622 5.12 -11.40 -9.26
N TYR A 623 5.23 -12.72 -9.36
CA TYR A 623 5.89 -13.60 -8.40
C TYR A 623 6.95 -14.44 -9.11
N LEU A 624 8.19 -14.41 -8.62
CA LEU A 624 9.24 -15.33 -9.08
C LEU A 624 8.94 -16.73 -8.53
N ASP A 625 8.84 -17.72 -9.42
CA ASP A 625 8.58 -19.09 -9.04
C ASP A 625 9.86 -19.82 -8.63
N GLY A 626 10.08 -19.94 -7.32
CA GLY A 626 11.14 -20.74 -6.72
C GLY A 626 10.66 -22.08 -6.15
N VAL A 627 9.40 -22.47 -6.39
CA VAL A 627 8.75 -23.60 -5.69
C VAL A 627 8.38 -24.74 -6.65
N ASN A 628 7.87 -24.45 -7.85
CA ASN A 628 7.45 -25.52 -8.76
C ASN A 628 8.64 -26.34 -9.26
N ASN A 629 8.51 -27.66 -9.16
CA ASN A 629 9.54 -28.63 -9.54
C ASN A 629 9.35 -29.24 -10.94
N VAL A 630 8.24 -28.95 -11.64
CA VAL A 630 7.92 -29.53 -12.96
C VAL A 630 8.21 -28.58 -14.14
N ALA A 631 8.21 -27.27 -13.90
CA ALA A 631 8.32 -26.22 -14.93
C ALA A 631 9.79 -25.95 -15.32
N HIS A 632 10.48 -26.98 -15.83
CA HIS A 632 11.92 -26.96 -16.17
C HIS A 632 12.33 -25.94 -17.25
N VAL A 633 11.39 -25.47 -18.09
CA VAL A 633 11.60 -24.36 -19.04
C VAL A 633 10.72 -23.14 -18.71
N GLY A 634 10.27 -23.06 -17.45
CA GLY A 634 9.29 -22.08 -17.00
C GLY A 634 7.86 -22.38 -17.47
N HIS A 635 6.98 -21.44 -17.19
CA HIS A 635 5.56 -21.46 -17.52
C HIS A 635 5.29 -20.91 -18.92
N GLU A 636 4.38 -21.57 -19.64
CA GLU A 636 3.87 -21.12 -20.94
C GLU A 636 4.96 -20.76 -21.96
N HIS A 637 6.08 -21.51 -21.99
CA HIS A 637 7.16 -21.24 -22.94
C HIS A 637 6.62 -21.29 -24.38
N PRO A 638 6.73 -20.22 -25.19
CA PRO A 638 6.01 -20.12 -26.47
C PRO A 638 6.28 -21.28 -27.44
N ALA A 639 7.51 -21.80 -27.46
CA ALA A 639 7.86 -22.95 -28.30
C ALA A 639 7.14 -24.25 -27.88
N VAL A 640 6.96 -24.48 -26.57
CA VAL A 640 6.30 -25.68 -26.03
C VAL A 640 4.80 -25.59 -26.28
N VAL A 641 4.19 -24.44 -25.98
CA VAL A 641 2.77 -24.18 -26.21
C VAL A 641 2.42 -24.36 -27.69
N ARG A 642 3.19 -23.75 -28.60
CA ARG A 642 2.96 -23.91 -30.05
C ARG A 642 3.10 -25.36 -30.50
N ALA A 643 4.08 -26.11 -29.98
CA ALA A 643 4.27 -27.52 -30.32
C ALA A 643 3.09 -28.38 -29.82
N GLY A 644 2.67 -28.17 -28.56
CA GLY A 644 1.54 -28.87 -27.96
C GLY A 644 0.23 -28.59 -28.69
N ARG A 645 -0.12 -27.31 -28.92
CA ARG A 645 -1.34 -26.93 -29.64
C ARG A 645 -1.40 -27.54 -31.05
N ARG A 646 -0.30 -27.45 -31.81
CA ARG A 646 -0.21 -28.06 -33.15
C ARG A 646 -0.45 -29.56 -33.12
N GLN A 647 0.18 -30.28 -32.18
CA GLN A 647 0.02 -31.73 -32.10
C GLN A 647 -1.39 -32.11 -31.64
N MET A 648 -1.94 -31.44 -30.61
CA MET A 648 -3.29 -31.70 -30.11
C MET A 648 -4.38 -31.44 -31.15
N GLY A 649 -4.22 -30.43 -32.00
CA GLY A 649 -5.14 -30.16 -33.12
C GLY A 649 -5.14 -31.23 -34.22
N VAL A 650 -4.11 -32.10 -34.26
CA VAL A 650 -4.01 -33.20 -35.24
C VAL A 650 -4.35 -34.55 -34.59
N LEU A 651 -3.73 -34.89 -33.46
CA LEU A 651 -3.87 -36.20 -32.82
C LEU A 651 -3.43 -36.19 -31.34
N ASN A 652 -4.33 -36.67 -30.47
CA ASN A 652 -4.04 -37.09 -29.10
C ASN A 652 -4.65 -38.49 -28.90
N THR A 653 -3.82 -39.53 -28.81
CA THR A 653 -4.29 -40.93 -28.77
C THR A 653 -3.42 -41.80 -27.86
N ASN A 654 -3.89 -43.01 -27.56
CA ASN A 654 -3.14 -43.97 -26.74
C ASN A 654 -1.91 -44.51 -27.50
N THR A 655 -0.93 -44.99 -26.73
CA THR A 655 0.35 -45.50 -27.25
C THR A 655 0.24 -46.85 -28.00
N ARG A 656 -0.96 -47.40 -28.18
CA ARG A 656 -1.17 -48.66 -28.92
C ARG A 656 -1.37 -48.43 -30.42
N TYR A 657 -1.66 -47.20 -30.83
CA TYR A 657 -1.70 -46.83 -32.24
C TYR A 657 -0.32 -46.40 -32.73
N LEU A 658 -0.02 -46.72 -33.98
CA LEU A 658 1.26 -46.38 -34.59
C LEU A 658 1.30 -44.88 -34.97
N HIS A 659 2.26 -44.15 -34.43
CA HIS A 659 2.59 -42.79 -34.87
C HIS A 659 4.08 -42.51 -34.62
N THR A 660 4.69 -41.67 -35.45
CA THR A 660 6.15 -41.46 -35.44
C THR A 660 6.65 -40.66 -34.24
N ALA A 661 5.82 -39.79 -33.67
CA ALA A 661 6.27 -38.86 -32.61
C ALA A 661 6.84 -39.58 -31.37
N ILE A 662 6.20 -40.66 -30.91
CA ILE A 662 6.66 -41.42 -29.74
C ILE A 662 7.98 -42.16 -30.02
N LEU A 663 8.14 -42.67 -31.24
CA LEU A 663 9.35 -43.36 -31.69
C LEU A 663 10.53 -42.39 -31.78
N GLN A 664 10.33 -41.26 -32.47
CA GLN A 664 11.35 -40.21 -32.61
C GLN A 664 11.78 -39.65 -31.25
N TYR A 665 10.84 -39.49 -30.31
CA TYR A 665 11.18 -39.05 -28.96
C TYR A 665 12.01 -40.11 -28.21
N ALA A 666 11.58 -41.38 -28.23
CA ALA A 666 12.29 -42.47 -27.59
C ALA A 666 13.70 -42.67 -28.17
N GLU A 667 13.85 -42.61 -29.49
CA GLU A 667 15.15 -42.70 -30.19
C GLU A 667 16.09 -41.55 -29.81
N ARG A 668 15.57 -40.32 -29.77
CA ARG A 668 16.37 -39.14 -29.38
C ARG A 668 16.76 -39.19 -27.91
N LEU A 669 15.87 -39.67 -27.04
CA LEU A 669 16.14 -39.79 -25.63
C LEU A 669 17.19 -40.87 -25.36
N SER A 670 17.01 -42.07 -25.91
CA SER A 670 17.93 -43.20 -25.71
C SER A 670 19.32 -42.93 -26.30
N ALA A 671 19.44 -42.12 -27.36
CA ALA A 671 20.72 -41.68 -27.91
C ALA A 671 21.57 -40.84 -26.93
N LEU A 672 20.98 -40.31 -25.84
CA LEU A 672 21.71 -39.60 -24.78
C LEU A 672 22.25 -40.52 -23.68
N PHE A 673 21.91 -41.81 -23.71
CA PHE A 673 22.34 -42.80 -22.73
C PHE A 673 23.32 -43.83 -23.34
N PRO A 674 24.05 -44.59 -22.51
CA PRO A 674 24.86 -45.71 -22.99
C PRO A 674 24.04 -46.76 -23.77
N GLU A 675 24.69 -47.52 -24.64
CA GLU A 675 24.05 -48.52 -25.53
C GLU A 675 23.10 -49.50 -24.81
N ALA A 676 23.44 -49.88 -23.56
CA ALA A 676 22.63 -50.77 -22.74
C ALA A 676 21.27 -50.17 -22.32
N LEU A 677 21.10 -48.84 -22.35
CA LEU A 677 19.89 -48.12 -21.97
C LEU A 677 19.14 -47.63 -23.22
N SER A 678 18.75 -48.57 -24.08
CA SER A 678 18.19 -48.31 -25.42
C SER A 678 16.67 -48.42 -25.54
N VAL A 679 15.96 -48.83 -24.48
CA VAL A 679 14.50 -49.03 -24.48
C VAL A 679 13.82 -48.09 -23.48
N CYS A 680 12.78 -47.39 -23.93
CA CYS A 680 12.02 -46.45 -23.11
C CYS A 680 10.63 -47.00 -22.75
N PHE A 681 10.25 -46.87 -21.48
CA PHE A 681 8.86 -46.97 -21.04
C PHE A 681 8.33 -45.57 -20.74
N LEU A 682 7.28 -45.16 -21.45
CA LEU A 682 6.63 -43.86 -21.23
C LEU A 682 5.37 -44.06 -20.40
N VAL A 683 5.29 -43.34 -19.28
CA VAL A 683 4.23 -43.42 -18.26
C VAL A 683 3.77 -42.02 -17.87
N ASN A 684 2.64 -41.89 -17.18
CA ASN A 684 2.00 -40.58 -16.97
C ASN A 684 2.51 -39.83 -15.74
N SER A 685 3.27 -40.47 -14.86
CA SER A 685 3.76 -39.83 -13.64
C SER A 685 5.05 -40.47 -13.11
N GLY A 686 5.75 -39.74 -12.22
CA GLY A 686 6.87 -40.30 -11.45
C GLY A 686 6.46 -41.48 -10.57
N SER A 687 5.23 -41.48 -10.03
CA SER A 687 4.70 -42.61 -9.27
C SER A 687 4.58 -43.87 -10.13
N GLU A 688 4.04 -43.76 -11.35
CA GLU A 688 3.96 -44.90 -12.29
C GLU A 688 5.35 -45.37 -12.73
N ALA A 689 6.29 -44.44 -12.92
CA ALA A 689 7.67 -44.76 -13.27
C ALA A 689 8.35 -45.56 -12.16
N ASN A 690 8.20 -45.13 -10.91
CA ASN A 690 8.79 -45.81 -9.74
C ASN A 690 8.12 -47.17 -9.48
N GLU A 691 6.79 -47.28 -9.62
CA GLU A 691 6.10 -48.58 -9.59
C GLU A 691 6.64 -49.56 -10.62
N LEU A 692 6.78 -49.09 -11.88
CA LEU A 692 7.31 -49.92 -12.95
C LEU A 692 8.78 -50.29 -12.69
N ALA A 693 9.59 -49.37 -12.19
CA ALA A 693 10.98 -49.61 -11.84
C ALA A 693 11.10 -50.68 -10.74
N LEU A 694 10.30 -50.58 -9.67
CA LEU A 694 10.24 -51.59 -8.61
C LEU A 694 9.84 -52.97 -9.18
N ARG A 695 8.82 -53.00 -10.05
CA ARG A 695 8.36 -54.23 -10.69
C ARG A 695 9.42 -54.87 -11.58
N LEU A 696 10.11 -54.08 -12.41
CA LEU A 696 11.18 -54.55 -13.29
C LEU A 696 12.37 -55.06 -12.49
N ALA A 697 12.79 -54.34 -11.44
CA ALA A 697 13.88 -54.75 -10.57
C ALA A 697 13.58 -56.09 -9.86
N ARG A 698 12.37 -56.23 -9.31
CA ARG A 698 11.91 -57.49 -8.68
C ARG A 698 11.85 -58.65 -9.66
N ALA A 699 11.29 -58.42 -10.85
CA ALA A 699 11.19 -59.44 -11.89
C ALA A 699 12.57 -59.92 -12.39
N HIS A 700 13.55 -59.01 -12.47
CA HIS A 700 14.90 -59.32 -12.91
C HIS A 700 15.75 -59.99 -11.83
N THR A 701 15.69 -59.50 -10.59
CA THR A 701 16.57 -59.95 -9.49
C THR A 701 15.98 -61.06 -8.63
N GLY A 702 14.65 -61.19 -8.58
CA GLY A 702 13.92 -62.04 -7.64
C GLY A 702 13.90 -61.53 -6.19
N GLY A 703 14.53 -60.38 -5.90
CA GLY A 703 14.57 -59.79 -4.56
C GLY A 703 13.49 -58.74 -4.33
N GLU A 704 13.00 -58.61 -3.10
CA GLU A 704 11.95 -57.65 -2.73
C GLU A 704 12.46 -56.40 -1.98
N ALA A 705 13.69 -56.48 -1.47
CA ALA A 705 14.29 -55.46 -0.61
C ALA A 705 14.53 -54.13 -1.35
N VAL A 706 14.16 -53.02 -0.73
CA VAL A 706 14.37 -51.66 -1.25
C VAL A 706 15.10 -50.82 -0.21
N VAL A 707 16.06 -50.02 -0.64
CA VAL A 707 16.73 -49.02 0.20
C VAL A 707 16.32 -47.63 -0.29
N SER A 708 15.81 -46.81 0.62
CA SER A 708 15.37 -45.43 0.36
C SER A 708 16.30 -44.45 1.06
N LEU A 709 16.68 -43.36 0.39
CA LEU A 709 17.46 -42.30 1.02
C LEU A 709 16.57 -41.49 1.97
N GLU A 710 17.15 -41.02 3.08
CA GLU A 710 16.48 -40.09 4.00
C GLU A 710 15.91 -38.88 3.26
N GLY A 711 14.72 -38.44 3.66
CA GLY A 711 13.97 -37.36 3.01
C GLY A 711 13.34 -37.70 1.64
N GLY A 712 13.63 -38.87 1.07
CA GLY A 712 13.13 -39.27 -0.25
C GLY A 712 11.61 -39.39 -0.35
N TYR A 713 11.04 -38.87 -1.44
CA TYR A 713 9.64 -39.06 -1.86
C TYR A 713 9.59 -39.73 -3.24
N HIS A 714 8.92 -40.88 -3.32
CA HIS A 714 8.91 -41.73 -4.51
C HIS A 714 7.53 -41.80 -5.19
N GLY A 715 6.53 -41.06 -4.71
CA GLY A 715 5.21 -40.97 -5.33
C GLY A 715 4.07 -41.33 -4.38
N SER A 716 2.87 -41.35 -4.94
CA SER A 716 1.60 -41.41 -4.21
C SER A 716 0.87 -42.76 -4.30
N THR A 717 1.36 -43.71 -5.09
CA THR A 717 0.83 -45.09 -5.10
C THR A 717 1.31 -45.85 -3.87
N GLN A 718 0.63 -46.95 -3.51
CA GLN A 718 0.94 -47.66 -2.27
C GLN A 718 2.41 -48.12 -2.19
N ALA A 719 2.95 -48.78 -3.23
CA ALA A 719 4.33 -49.25 -3.16
C ALA A 719 5.35 -48.10 -3.15
N CYS A 720 5.02 -46.97 -3.78
CA CYS A 720 5.82 -45.75 -3.74
C CYS A 720 5.79 -45.07 -2.36
N ILE A 721 4.64 -45.03 -1.69
CA ILE A 721 4.50 -44.52 -0.32
C ILE A 721 5.31 -45.40 0.64
N ASP A 722 5.18 -46.72 0.51
CA ASP A 722 5.90 -47.71 1.33
C ASP A 722 7.42 -47.53 1.28
N VAL A 723 7.97 -47.08 0.15
CA VAL A 723 9.41 -46.80 -0.04
C VAL A 723 9.76 -45.31 0.11
N SER A 724 8.83 -44.44 0.50
CA SER A 724 9.08 -43.00 0.70
C SER A 724 9.46 -42.71 2.15
N HIS A 725 10.75 -42.45 2.39
CA HIS A 725 11.27 -42.14 3.74
C HIS A 725 10.49 -41.02 4.42
N TYR A 726 10.24 -39.92 3.72
CA TYR A 726 9.49 -38.79 4.28
C TYR A 726 8.08 -39.18 4.79
N LYS A 727 7.48 -40.27 4.26
CA LYS A 727 6.18 -40.78 4.71
C LYS A 727 6.30 -41.79 5.85
N PHE A 728 7.21 -42.75 5.77
CA PHE A 728 7.32 -43.77 6.81
C PHE A 728 8.07 -43.31 8.07
N ALA A 729 8.90 -42.27 7.96
CA ALA A 729 9.58 -41.63 9.10
C ALA A 729 8.79 -40.46 9.70
N GLY A 730 7.67 -40.06 9.07
CA GLY A 730 6.83 -38.96 9.53
C GLY A 730 6.05 -39.28 10.81
N GLN A 731 5.62 -38.23 11.53
CA GLN A 731 4.79 -38.36 12.73
C GLN A 731 3.46 -39.06 12.40
N GLY A 732 3.08 -40.06 13.21
CA GLY A 732 1.85 -40.83 13.02
C GLY A 732 1.97 -41.99 12.02
N SER A 733 3.16 -42.26 11.50
CA SER A 733 3.41 -43.40 10.60
C SER A 733 3.54 -44.73 11.34
N ALA A 734 3.23 -45.84 10.64
CA ALA A 734 3.46 -47.21 11.12
C ALA A 734 4.93 -47.67 10.96
N GLY A 735 5.80 -46.81 10.43
CA GLY A 735 7.20 -47.15 10.13
C GLY A 735 7.37 -47.81 8.75
N ALA A 736 8.62 -48.12 8.41
CA ALA A 736 8.95 -48.76 7.14
C ALA A 736 8.45 -50.22 7.10
N PRO A 737 7.93 -50.72 5.97
CA PRO A 737 7.64 -52.14 5.81
C PRO A 737 8.89 -53.02 6.00
N PRO A 738 8.74 -54.33 6.32
CA PRO A 738 9.88 -55.21 6.61
C PRO A 738 10.91 -55.36 5.48
N TRP A 739 10.51 -55.05 4.25
CA TRP A 739 11.33 -55.14 3.03
C TRP A 739 11.91 -53.77 2.61
N VAL A 740 11.74 -52.72 3.42
CA VAL A 740 12.26 -51.37 3.16
C VAL A 740 13.25 -50.97 4.24
N ALA A 741 14.44 -50.52 3.83
CA ALA A 741 15.43 -49.92 4.71
C ALA A 741 15.69 -48.46 4.31
N ALA A 742 16.11 -47.65 5.28
CA ALA A 742 16.58 -46.29 5.04
C ALA A 742 18.11 -46.26 4.97
N ALA A 743 18.66 -45.45 4.07
CA ALA A 743 20.06 -45.08 4.05
C ALA A 743 20.19 -43.56 4.24
N ASN A 744 21.24 -43.15 4.95
CA ASN A 744 21.48 -41.74 5.24
C ASN A 744 21.57 -40.91 3.96
N MET A 745 21.03 -39.69 3.99
CA MET A 745 21.27 -38.76 2.89
C MET A 745 22.78 -38.44 2.85
N PRO A 746 23.44 -38.50 1.68
CA PRO A 746 24.85 -38.17 1.58
C PRO A 746 25.11 -36.74 2.06
N ASP A 747 25.92 -36.58 3.10
CA ASP A 747 26.34 -35.27 3.58
C ASP A 747 27.41 -34.72 2.63
N VAL A 748 27.05 -33.72 1.83
CA VAL A 748 27.95 -33.11 0.84
C VAL A 748 29.09 -32.31 1.48
N PHE A 749 29.02 -32.01 2.78
CA PHE A 749 30.06 -31.29 3.54
C PHE A 749 30.94 -32.21 4.38
N ARG A 750 30.43 -33.38 4.79
CA ARG A 750 31.20 -34.42 5.48
C ARG A 750 31.37 -35.58 4.50
N HIS A 751 32.54 -35.72 3.87
CA HIS A 751 32.87 -36.76 2.88
C HIS A 751 32.80 -38.23 3.39
N VAL A 752 31.71 -38.62 4.06
CA VAL A 752 31.50 -39.93 4.66
C VAL A 752 30.09 -40.36 4.31
N CYS A 753 29.97 -41.23 3.30
CA CYS A 753 28.78 -42.07 3.19
C CYS A 753 28.89 -43.15 4.27
N SER A 754 28.21 -42.97 5.40
CA SER A 754 28.11 -43.97 6.48
C SER A 754 26.91 -44.86 6.31
#